data_AF-A0A8X6ILK7-F1
#
_entry.id   AF-A0A8X6ILK7-F1
#
_cell.length_a   1.000
_cell.length_b   1.000
_cell.length_c   1.000
_cell.angle_alpha   90.00
_cell.angle_beta   90.00
_cell.angle_gamma   90.00
#
_symmetry.space_group_name_H-M   'P 1'
#
loop_
_entity.id
_entity.type
_entity.pdbx_description
1 polymer ?
#
loop_
_entity_poly.entity_id
_entity_poly.type
_entity_poly.pdbx_seq_one_letter_code
_entity_poly.pdbx_strand_id
1 'polypeptide(L)'
;MFIRIITFFLLYSSTAFCSDCNFNLPYCGLSCNLDLSYRNLSNIKKLLNNDDKFVALTFDDGPSNNRVNDIINVLESYEAKATFFVLGERINEKTSEIVKKIHESGHELGNHSWSHRKLTSLSSEEQLQELEKTNTAIKNAIKQDVKWFRPPYGCYDDNLIENTDQLNMYSILWTVDSLDWQGDKPETLVERVLSNVHNGAVILFHDHNNRSNTIEALPHIIKILKKSGYKFVTLSGIQLTISAVFSCRLYNLQIRNRQKYEALSNSNRIRVATIMPKRGKILDRNSIELAMNKISYVVLFDGSGKEVDLQTLSEVESKIAKSSEKITALYKRYYPFGSMCSHVIGYTKRQQGISEVGISGIEYTYDHILKGKSGKSEQEINSKKRVIKELSSIPQQDGQDVQLTIDINLQEKTAEVFKDHQGSAVVIDVNNGEILALYNSPSYDNNLFASRLSNETWENLNAPSLPLVNRALSYQIPPGSIFKVIVALAGLKDGIITPEEKFSCKGYMKIGERKFRCLKSKVHGYVSLNEAMALSCNTYFYNIGKKISVDSLVEMARKFGIGSGPLIGTFKEEAPGLLPDRDWRTRKLYSQWYLGDTINLVIGQGYMLTTPLQLAVLAARIATGKEVIPHIEMSNTVQNFPDIDVDYEHLSIVRKAMFDVVNSKTGTYKKGLSGIQIAGKTGTPEINSKGESHKLFIAYGPYHNPRYAISVFIEHGKAPRQDVAIANEIFQYMLETMSIKLLA
;
A
#
# COMPACT_ATOMS: atom_id res chain seq x y z
N MET A 1 -0.81 -29.87 35.21
CA MET A 1 0.16 -28.75 35.17
C MET A 1 -0.05 -27.75 36.31
N PHE A 2 -1.29 -27.33 36.60
CA PHE A 2 -1.63 -26.41 37.72
C PHE A 2 -1.22 -26.95 39.11
N ILE A 3 -1.50 -28.22 39.40
CA ILE A 3 -1.05 -28.88 40.64
C ILE A 3 0.48 -28.98 40.66
N ARG A 4 1.13 -29.33 39.55
CA ARG A 4 2.59 -29.40 39.48
C ARG A 4 3.30 -28.05 39.69
N ILE A 5 2.72 -26.93 39.27
CA ILE A 5 3.31 -25.58 39.46
C ILE A 5 3.09 -25.07 40.89
N ILE A 6 1.94 -25.35 41.51
CA ILE A 6 1.69 -25.03 42.93
C ILE A 6 2.57 -25.92 43.82
N THR A 7 2.71 -27.20 43.48
CA THR A 7 3.66 -28.12 44.12
C THR A 7 5.11 -27.71 43.84
N PHE A 8 5.43 -27.09 42.70
CA PHE A 8 6.75 -26.50 42.43
C PHE A 8 6.96 -25.18 43.19
N PHE A 9 5.97 -24.33 43.43
CA PHE A 9 6.17 -23.15 44.27
C PHE A 9 6.15 -23.45 45.78
N LEU A 10 5.47 -24.54 46.19
CA LEU A 10 5.43 -25.02 47.58
C LEU A 10 6.59 -25.99 47.92
N LEU A 11 7.17 -26.69 46.94
CA LEU A 11 8.33 -27.60 47.12
C LEU A 11 9.64 -27.08 46.51
N TYR A 12 9.59 -26.10 45.58
CA TYR A 12 10.72 -25.52 44.83
C TYR A 12 10.83 -23.98 44.96
N SER A 13 10.45 -23.43 46.13
CA SER A 13 11.12 -22.21 46.62
C SER A 13 12.59 -22.48 47.01
N SER A 14 13.03 -23.73 46.91
CA SER A 14 14.40 -24.23 46.87
C SER A 14 14.99 -24.06 45.47
N THR A 15 15.62 -22.92 45.21
CA THR A 15 16.77 -22.67 44.30
C THR A 15 16.81 -21.17 43.95
N ALA A 16 17.58 -20.40 44.71
CA ALA A 16 18.02 -19.08 44.24
C ALA A 16 19.31 -19.28 43.43
N PHE A 17 19.21 -19.64 42.14
CA PHE A 17 20.36 -19.64 41.24
C PHE A 17 20.42 -18.34 40.43
N CYS A 18 21.57 -17.67 40.50
CA CYS A 18 22.19 -17.04 39.34
C CYS A 18 23.70 -17.29 39.44
N SER A 19 24.12 -18.49 39.05
CA SER A 19 25.51 -18.77 38.70
C SER A 19 25.75 -18.23 37.29
N ASP A 20 26.21 -16.99 37.19
CA ASP A 20 26.98 -16.47 36.05
C ASP A 20 27.23 -14.97 36.25
N CYS A 21 28.30 -14.63 36.97
CA CYS A 21 28.98 -13.34 36.85
C CYS A 21 30.45 -13.54 37.24
N ASN A 22 31.25 -13.94 36.25
CA ASN A 22 32.70 -13.81 36.29
C ASN A 22 33.06 -12.32 36.36
N PHE A 23 33.54 -11.80 37.50
CA PHE A 23 34.49 -10.69 37.55
C PHE A 23 35.22 -10.65 38.90
N ASN A 24 36.49 -11.06 38.88
CA ASN A 24 37.47 -10.71 39.90
C ASN A 24 37.70 -9.19 39.89
N LEU A 25 37.75 -8.56 41.07
CA LEU A 25 38.84 -7.67 41.52
C LEU A 25 38.65 -7.28 43.01
N PRO A 26 39.75 -7.12 43.77
CA PRO A 26 39.77 -6.83 45.21
C PRO A 26 39.69 -5.32 45.45
N TYR A 27 39.13 -4.86 46.58
CA TYR A 27 39.65 -3.74 47.39
C TYR A 27 38.68 -3.42 48.56
N CYS A 28 39.28 -3.30 49.73
CA CYS A 28 38.67 -2.86 50.98
C CYS A 28 38.55 -1.32 50.99
N GLY A 29 37.41 -0.80 51.44
CA GLY A 29 37.26 0.58 51.91
C GLY A 29 36.90 1.63 50.84
N LEU A 30 35.61 1.91 50.68
CA LEU A 30 34.99 3.24 50.44
C LEU A 30 33.50 3.03 50.12
N SER A 31 32.64 3.67 50.92
CA SER A 31 31.20 3.87 50.69
C SER A 31 30.49 2.82 49.83
N CYS A 32 30.13 1.68 50.43
CA CYS A 32 29.13 0.79 49.84
C CYS A 32 27.74 1.43 49.98
N ASN A 33 27.41 2.33 49.05
CA ASN A 33 26.04 2.44 48.54
C ASN A 33 25.75 1.20 47.68
N LEU A 34 25.86 0.01 48.27
CA LEU A 34 25.38 -1.22 47.69
C LEU A 34 23.88 -1.24 47.97
N ASP A 35 23.19 -0.49 47.12
CA ASP A 35 21.75 -0.49 46.99
C ASP A 35 21.27 -1.93 46.75
N LEU A 36 20.68 -2.53 47.78
CA LEU A 36 19.94 -3.80 47.71
C LEU A 36 18.69 -3.71 46.82
N SER A 37 18.54 -2.67 45.99
CA SER A 37 17.47 -2.56 44.98
C SER A 37 17.56 -3.59 43.85
N TYR A 38 18.62 -4.38 43.73
CA TYR A 38 18.74 -5.41 42.68
C TYR A 38 18.24 -6.80 43.08
N ARG A 39 17.03 -6.85 43.65
CA ARG A 39 15.99 -7.83 43.27
C ARG A 39 14.62 -7.16 43.24
N ASN A 40 14.49 -6.11 42.42
CA ASN A 40 13.25 -5.59 41.87
C ASN A 40 11.98 -5.70 42.76
N LEU A 41 12.07 -5.21 44.00
CA LEU A 41 10.93 -5.00 44.90
C LEU A 41 9.94 -3.96 44.35
N SER A 42 10.33 -3.21 43.30
CA SER A 42 9.44 -2.28 42.59
C SER A 42 8.24 -2.98 41.94
N ASN A 43 8.41 -4.24 41.50
CA ASN A 43 7.32 -5.06 40.98
C ASN A 43 6.47 -5.66 42.12
N ILE A 44 7.07 -5.96 43.28
CA ILE A 44 6.35 -6.38 44.49
C ILE A 44 5.45 -5.24 45.01
N LYS A 45 5.92 -3.98 44.97
CA LYS A 45 5.10 -2.79 45.27
C LYS A 45 3.86 -2.66 44.38
N LYS A 46 3.94 -3.07 43.11
CA LYS A 46 2.78 -3.10 42.19
C LYS A 46 1.88 -4.33 42.40
N LEU A 47 2.43 -5.43 42.92
CA LEU A 47 1.72 -6.68 43.20
C LEU A 47 0.94 -6.63 44.52
N LEU A 48 1.48 -5.95 45.54
CA LEU A 48 0.82 -5.63 46.81
C LEU A 48 -0.09 -4.41 46.64
N ASN A 49 -1.06 -4.48 45.74
CA ASN A 49 -2.11 -3.47 45.62
C ASN A 49 -3.22 -3.75 46.66
N ASN A 50 -2.80 -3.86 47.93
CA ASN A 50 -3.65 -3.89 49.11
C ASN A 50 -3.13 -2.79 50.03
N ASP A 51 -4.02 -1.97 50.57
CA ASP A 51 -3.72 -0.85 51.48
C ASP A 51 -3.03 -1.24 52.80
N ASP A 52 -2.71 -2.52 52.99
CA ASP A 52 -2.04 -3.05 54.17
C ASP A 52 -0.52 -2.81 54.10
N LYS A 53 0.00 -2.01 55.03
CA LYS A 53 1.44 -1.82 55.22
C LYS A 53 1.96 -2.83 56.24
N PHE A 54 3.15 -3.38 56.02
CA PHE A 54 3.79 -4.35 56.92
C PHE A 54 5.19 -3.90 57.31
N VAL A 55 5.65 -4.29 58.51
CA VAL A 55 7.00 -4.02 59.01
C VAL A 55 7.46 -5.18 59.90
N ALA A 56 8.74 -5.53 59.82
CA ALA A 56 9.37 -6.50 60.71
C ALA A 56 10.31 -5.81 61.68
N LEU A 57 10.06 -6.00 62.98
CA LEU A 57 10.99 -5.59 64.03
C LEU A 57 11.97 -6.75 64.27
N THR A 58 13.26 -6.46 64.30
CA THR A 58 14.29 -7.46 64.52
C THR A 58 15.29 -7.02 65.57
N PHE A 59 15.77 -7.97 66.37
CA PHE A 59 16.65 -7.72 67.51
C PHE A 59 17.88 -8.62 67.44
N ASP A 60 19.08 -8.05 67.44
CA ASP A 60 20.35 -8.78 67.40
C ASP A 60 21.04 -8.80 68.77
N ASP A 61 22.07 -9.64 68.88
CA ASP A 61 22.95 -9.84 70.03
C ASP A 61 22.36 -10.56 71.25
N GLY A 62 21.15 -11.08 71.16
CA GLY A 62 20.49 -11.78 72.26
C GLY A 62 21.09 -13.15 72.59
N PRO A 63 20.62 -13.82 73.66
CA PRO A 63 19.74 -13.32 74.70
C PRO A 63 20.48 -12.58 75.83
N SER A 64 19.92 -11.46 76.32
CA SER A 64 20.40 -10.77 77.51
C SER A 64 19.54 -11.08 78.75
N ASN A 65 20.16 -11.18 79.95
CA ASN A 65 19.47 -11.64 81.16
C ASN A 65 18.30 -10.76 81.62
N ASN A 66 18.39 -9.44 81.43
CA ASN A 66 17.42 -8.50 82.02
C ASN A 66 16.52 -7.83 80.98
N ARG A 67 16.99 -7.60 79.74
CA ARG A 67 16.31 -6.66 78.81
C ARG A 67 15.37 -7.30 77.83
N VAL A 68 15.59 -8.57 77.46
CA VAL A 68 14.70 -9.29 76.54
C VAL A 68 13.28 -9.34 77.10
N ASN A 69 13.14 -9.54 78.42
CA ASN A 69 11.83 -9.53 79.08
C ASN A 69 11.12 -8.18 78.95
N ASP A 70 11.83 -7.07 79.10
CA ASP A 70 11.25 -5.72 78.93
C ASP A 70 10.81 -5.49 77.48
N ILE A 71 11.61 -5.93 76.50
CA ILE A 71 11.27 -5.85 75.08
C ILE A 71 10.03 -6.69 74.76
N ILE A 72 9.97 -7.95 75.23
CA ILE A 72 8.80 -8.82 75.05
C ILE A 72 7.56 -8.16 75.66
N ASN A 73 7.65 -7.64 76.88
CA ASN A 73 6.51 -6.99 77.55
C ASN A 73 5.99 -5.79 76.73
N VAL A 74 6.90 -4.98 76.16
CA VAL A 74 6.51 -3.89 75.26
C VAL A 74 5.83 -4.44 74.01
N LEU A 75 6.43 -5.41 73.32
CA LEU A 75 5.86 -6.00 72.10
C LEU A 75 4.47 -6.61 72.35
N GLU A 76 4.29 -7.33 73.44
CA GLU A 76 3.01 -7.94 73.84
C GLU A 76 1.95 -6.88 74.14
N SER A 77 2.30 -5.80 74.85
CA SER A 77 1.37 -4.69 75.14
C SER A 77 0.81 -4.01 73.88
N TYR A 78 1.52 -4.14 72.75
CA TYR A 78 1.10 -3.64 71.46
C TYR A 78 0.76 -4.76 70.48
N GLU A 79 0.55 -6.01 70.89
CA GLU A 79 0.24 -7.14 69.99
C GLU A 79 1.19 -7.23 68.77
N ALA A 80 2.46 -6.89 68.96
CA ALA A 80 3.47 -6.87 67.92
C ALA A 80 4.32 -8.15 67.99
N LYS A 81 4.63 -8.74 66.83
CA LYS A 81 5.60 -9.83 66.70
C LYS A 81 6.89 -9.34 66.08
N ALA A 82 7.98 -10.02 66.40
CA ALA A 82 9.35 -9.63 66.05
C ALA A 82 10.21 -10.88 65.81
N THR A 83 11.38 -10.70 65.22
CA THR A 83 12.36 -11.77 65.01
C THR A 83 13.66 -11.46 65.78
N PHE A 84 14.09 -12.37 66.65
CA PHE A 84 15.29 -12.22 67.49
C PHE A 84 16.42 -13.07 66.94
N PHE A 85 17.53 -12.46 66.55
CA PHE A 85 18.76 -13.13 66.15
C PHE A 85 19.68 -13.29 67.37
N VAL A 86 19.87 -14.53 67.80
CA VAL A 86 20.57 -14.85 69.03
C VAL A 86 21.97 -15.39 68.78
N LEU A 87 22.89 -15.03 69.67
CA LEU A 87 24.25 -15.54 69.75
C LEU A 87 24.29 -16.85 70.53
N GLY A 88 24.85 -17.89 69.90
CA GLY A 88 24.90 -19.23 70.49
C GLY A 88 25.64 -19.28 71.82
N GLU A 89 26.77 -18.57 71.96
CA GLU A 89 27.58 -18.56 73.19
C GLU A 89 26.85 -17.97 74.40
N ARG A 90 25.82 -17.15 74.15
CA ARG A 90 25.03 -16.51 75.20
C ARG A 90 23.91 -17.39 75.72
N ILE A 91 23.66 -18.55 75.11
CA ILE A 91 22.64 -19.52 75.54
C ILE A 91 23.24 -20.45 76.61
N ASN A 92 22.89 -20.19 77.87
CA ASN A 92 23.23 -20.98 79.05
C ASN A 92 21.95 -21.35 79.81
N GLU A 93 22.05 -22.02 80.95
CA GLU A 93 20.88 -22.47 81.74
C GLU A 93 19.86 -21.35 82.01
N LYS A 94 20.31 -20.13 82.33
CA LYS A 94 19.41 -19.00 82.65
C LYS A 94 18.82 -18.36 81.40
N THR A 95 19.62 -18.16 80.36
CA THR A 95 19.17 -17.50 79.13
C THR A 95 18.43 -18.44 78.18
N SER A 96 18.57 -19.76 78.33
CA SER A 96 17.79 -20.75 77.59
C SER A 96 16.29 -20.62 77.89
N GLU A 97 15.92 -20.34 79.14
CA GLU A 97 14.52 -20.03 79.51
C GLU A 97 14.01 -18.75 78.82
N ILE A 98 14.88 -17.75 78.62
CA ILE A 98 14.56 -16.52 77.90
C ILE A 98 14.32 -16.81 76.41
N VAL A 99 15.20 -17.60 75.76
CA VAL A 99 15.03 -18.02 74.36
C VAL A 99 13.72 -18.81 74.18
N LYS A 100 13.42 -19.70 75.13
CA LYS A 100 12.15 -20.42 75.15
C LYS A 100 10.95 -19.48 75.28
N LYS A 101 11.03 -18.47 76.16
CA LYS A 101 9.99 -17.46 76.32
C LYS A 101 9.77 -16.63 75.04
N ILE A 102 10.83 -16.19 74.36
CA ILE A 102 10.73 -15.50 73.06
C ILE A 102 9.87 -16.34 72.09
N HIS A 103 10.17 -17.63 71.99
CA HIS A 103 9.47 -18.56 71.12
C HIS A 103 8.01 -18.78 71.54
N GLU A 104 7.76 -19.05 72.81
CA GLU A 104 6.40 -19.30 73.35
C GLU A 104 5.50 -18.07 73.27
N SER A 105 6.07 -16.86 73.39
CA SER A 105 5.38 -15.59 73.12
C SER A 105 5.09 -15.36 71.63
N GLY A 106 5.43 -16.30 70.74
CA GLY A 106 5.13 -16.27 69.31
C GLY A 106 6.04 -15.33 68.49
N HIS A 107 7.18 -14.94 69.04
CA HIS A 107 8.24 -14.28 68.27
C HIS A 107 9.07 -15.33 67.52
N GLU A 108 9.70 -14.89 66.44
CA GLU A 108 10.56 -15.75 65.63
C GLU A 108 12.01 -15.68 66.12
N LEU A 109 12.74 -16.80 66.00
CA LEU A 109 14.15 -16.86 66.34
C LEU A 109 15.00 -17.04 65.08
N GLY A 110 16.15 -16.39 65.07
CA GLY A 110 17.17 -16.49 64.05
C GLY A 110 18.56 -16.71 64.68
N ASN A 111 19.50 -17.14 63.86
CA ASN A 111 20.88 -17.41 64.23
C ASN A 111 21.73 -16.17 63.96
N HIS A 112 22.53 -15.75 64.95
CA HIS A 112 23.49 -14.63 64.82
C HIS A 112 24.96 -15.07 64.93
N SER A 113 25.27 -16.32 64.60
CA SER A 113 26.55 -16.99 64.86
C SER A 113 26.79 -17.30 66.35
N TRP A 114 27.86 -18.05 66.63
CA TRP A 114 28.17 -18.49 67.99
C TRP A 114 28.78 -17.37 68.81
N SER A 115 29.82 -16.72 68.29
CA SER A 115 30.70 -15.80 69.05
C SER A 115 30.72 -14.34 68.58
N HIS A 116 29.80 -13.95 67.68
CA HIS A 116 29.75 -12.61 67.08
C HIS A 116 31.05 -12.22 66.32
N ARG A 117 31.88 -13.19 65.92
CA ARG A 117 33.08 -12.91 65.11
C ARG A 117 32.69 -12.44 63.72
N LYS A 118 33.56 -11.65 63.10
CA LYS A 118 33.42 -11.30 61.68
C LYS A 118 33.66 -12.56 60.83
N LEU A 119 32.58 -13.21 60.39
CA LEU A 119 32.62 -14.53 59.75
C LEU A 119 33.43 -14.54 58.44
N THR A 120 33.49 -13.42 57.72
CA THR A 120 34.33 -13.28 56.50
C THR A 120 35.84 -13.31 56.78
N SER A 121 36.26 -13.31 58.04
CA SER A 121 37.67 -13.50 58.43
C SER A 121 38.00 -14.95 58.82
N LEU A 122 37.02 -15.85 58.76
CA LEU A 122 37.15 -17.26 59.12
C LEU A 122 37.20 -18.12 57.84
N SER A 123 37.76 -19.32 57.95
CA SER A 123 37.63 -20.33 56.90
C SER A 123 36.18 -20.83 56.78
N SER A 124 35.81 -21.40 55.62
CA SER A 124 34.45 -21.93 55.40
C SER A 124 34.03 -22.96 56.47
N GLU A 125 34.95 -23.84 56.88
CA GLU A 125 34.70 -24.82 57.95
C GLU A 125 34.44 -24.15 59.31
N GLU A 126 35.20 -23.11 59.66
CA GLU A 126 34.98 -22.34 60.89
C GLU A 126 33.67 -21.55 60.86
N GLN A 127 33.27 -21.02 59.68
CA GLN A 127 31.97 -20.38 59.49
C GLN A 127 30.83 -21.39 59.71
N LEU A 128 30.92 -22.58 59.11
CA LEU A 128 29.92 -23.63 59.27
C LEU A 128 29.78 -24.04 60.74
N GLN A 129 30.90 -24.20 61.46
CA GLN A 129 30.90 -24.53 62.88
C GLN A 129 30.23 -23.45 63.75
N GLU A 130 30.44 -22.16 63.46
CA GLU A 130 29.75 -21.05 64.15
C GLU A 130 28.22 -21.13 63.97
N LEU A 131 27.76 -21.49 62.77
CA LEU A 131 26.33 -21.63 62.46
C LEU A 131 25.73 -22.88 63.12
N GLU A 132 26.36 -24.04 62.98
CA GLU A 132 25.86 -25.32 63.49
C GLU A 132 25.77 -25.35 65.02
N LYS A 133 26.80 -24.83 65.72
CA LYS A 133 26.79 -24.76 67.19
C LYS A 133 25.63 -23.90 67.68
N THR A 134 25.38 -22.78 67.01
CA THR A 134 24.28 -21.87 67.35
C THR A 134 22.93 -22.49 67.05
N ASN A 135 22.76 -23.13 65.88
CA ASN A 135 21.55 -23.89 65.56
C ASN A 135 21.27 -24.98 66.60
N THR A 136 22.30 -25.71 67.01
CA THR A 136 22.19 -26.77 68.02
C THR A 136 21.76 -26.19 69.38
N ALA A 137 22.35 -25.07 69.80
CA ALA A 137 21.98 -24.40 71.05
C ALA A 137 20.53 -23.90 71.04
N ILE A 138 20.09 -23.26 69.95
CA ILE A 138 18.70 -22.81 69.78
C ILE A 138 17.75 -24.02 69.75
N LYS A 139 18.05 -25.04 68.93
CA LYS A 139 17.26 -26.27 68.83
C LYS A 139 17.14 -26.98 70.16
N ASN A 140 18.19 -26.98 70.98
CA ASN A 140 18.14 -27.58 72.31
C ASN A 140 17.18 -26.82 73.24
N ALA A 141 17.11 -25.49 73.13
CA ALA A 141 16.23 -24.64 73.92
C ALA A 141 14.74 -24.75 73.50
N ILE A 142 14.44 -24.75 72.19
CA ILE A 142 13.05 -24.66 71.70
C ILE A 142 12.54 -25.90 70.94
N LYS A 143 13.40 -26.90 70.71
CA LYS A 143 13.11 -28.12 69.93
C LYS A 143 12.70 -27.88 68.47
N GLN A 144 13.08 -26.73 67.92
CA GLN A 144 12.80 -26.34 66.54
C GLN A 144 14.08 -25.80 65.87
N ASP A 145 14.24 -26.11 64.58
CA ASP A 145 15.29 -25.53 63.74
C ASP A 145 14.92 -24.11 63.32
N VAL A 146 15.89 -23.20 63.35
CA VAL A 146 15.72 -21.83 62.86
C VAL A 146 15.95 -21.77 61.35
N LYS A 147 15.24 -20.86 60.69
CA LYS A 147 15.32 -20.66 59.25
C LYS A 147 16.02 -19.37 58.85
N TRP A 148 16.20 -18.44 59.77
CA TRP A 148 16.83 -17.16 59.49
C TRP A 148 18.22 -17.11 60.07
N PHE A 149 19.15 -16.61 59.28
CA PHE A 149 20.49 -16.26 59.69
C PHE A 149 20.73 -14.77 59.43
N ARG A 150 21.38 -14.10 60.36
CA ARG A 150 21.90 -12.76 60.13
C ARG A 150 23.39 -12.73 60.45
N PRO A 151 24.26 -12.34 59.51
CA PRO A 151 25.68 -12.28 59.79
C PRO A 151 26.02 -11.14 60.76
N PRO A 152 26.88 -11.38 61.76
CA PRO A 152 27.48 -10.31 62.55
C PRO A 152 28.08 -9.21 61.67
N TYR A 153 27.89 -7.95 62.06
CA TYR A 153 28.32 -6.76 61.31
C TYR A 153 27.71 -6.62 59.89
N GLY A 154 26.70 -7.44 59.53
CA GLY A 154 26.17 -7.49 58.18
C GLY A 154 27.17 -7.97 57.12
N CYS A 155 28.30 -8.57 57.53
CA CYS A 155 29.39 -8.96 56.65
C CYS A 155 29.24 -10.41 56.17
N TYR A 156 29.28 -10.64 54.85
CA TYR A 156 29.15 -11.98 54.26
C TYR A 156 30.06 -12.16 53.04
N ASP A 157 30.33 -13.41 52.69
CA ASP A 157 31.05 -13.85 51.49
C ASP A 157 30.35 -15.08 50.87
N ASP A 158 30.84 -15.55 49.71
CA ASP A 158 30.22 -16.67 48.99
C ASP A 158 30.23 -17.98 49.80
N ASN A 159 31.31 -18.22 50.58
CA ASN A 159 31.42 -19.38 51.45
C ASN A 159 30.32 -19.37 52.53
N LEU A 160 30.07 -18.21 53.15
CA LEU A 160 29.05 -18.08 54.18
C LEU A 160 27.64 -18.31 53.60
N ILE A 161 27.38 -17.84 52.38
CA ILE A 161 26.11 -18.09 51.69
C ILE A 161 25.94 -19.60 51.47
N GLU A 162 26.94 -20.28 50.92
CA GLU A 162 26.91 -21.72 50.68
C GLU A 162 26.69 -22.50 51.97
N ASN A 163 27.38 -22.14 53.06
CA ASN A 163 27.20 -22.76 54.38
C ASN A 163 25.78 -22.55 54.93
N THR A 164 25.18 -21.37 54.75
CA THR A 164 23.79 -21.13 55.17
C THR A 164 22.78 -21.94 54.35
N ASP A 165 23.03 -22.11 53.05
CA ASP A 165 22.20 -22.93 52.15
C ASP A 165 22.31 -24.43 52.51
N GLN A 166 23.52 -24.91 52.82
CA GLN A 166 23.76 -26.28 53.31
C GLN A 166 22.96 -26.57 54.58
N LEU A 167 22.82 -25.59 55.47
CA LEU A 167 22.02 -25.69 56.71
C LEU A 167 20.54 -25.37 56.50
N ASN A 168 20.10 -25.13 55.25
CA ASN A 168 18.72 -24.81 54.90
C ASN A 168 18.19 -23.57 55.68
N MET A 169 19.03 -22.55 55.75
CA MET A 169 18.78 -21.26 56.37
C MET A 169 18.83 -20.14 55.33
N TYR A 170 18.17 -19.02 55.62
CA TYR A 170 18.09 -17.84 54.78
C TYR A 170 18.83 -16.69 55.45
N SER A 171 19.83 -16.15 54.75
CA SER A 171 20.55 -14.95 55.17
C SER A 171 19.70 -13.69 54.96
N ILE A 172 19.64 -12.82 55.97
CA ILE A 172 18.88 -11.57 55.91
C ILE A 172 19.55 -10.41 56.64
N LEU A 173 19.52 -9.24 56.00
CA LEU A 173 19.96 -7.96 56.56
C LEU A 173 18.76 -7.08 56.90
N TRP A 174 19.03 -5.90 57.43
CA TRP A 174 18.03 -4.87 57.69
C TRP A 174 17.93 -3.88 56.53
N THR A 175 16.80 -3.19 56.44
CA THR A 175 16.62 -2.04 55.53
C THR A 175 16.57 -0.72 56.29
N VAL A 176 16.34 -0.77 57.61
CA VAL A 176 16.36 0.38 58.51
C VAL A 176 17.19 0.02 59.73
N ASP A 177 18.26 0.77 59.97
CA ASP A 177 19.10 0.64 61.16
C ASP A 177 18.67 1.67 62.21
N SER A 178 18.31 1.22 63.42
CA SER A 178 18.01 2.14 64.52
C SER A 178 19.26 2.85 65.05
N LEU A 179 20.45 2.29 64.82
CA LEU A 179 21.72 2.70 65.43
C LEU A 179 21.59 2.87 66.96
N ASP A 180 20.71 2.09 67.58
CA ASP A 180 20.49 2.10 69.03
C ASP A 180 21.77 1.79 69.82
N TRP A 181 22.74 1.17 69.14
CA TRP A 181 24.04 0.86 69.68
C TRP A 181 24.97 2.06 69.94
N GLN A 182 24.66 3.25 69.39
CA GLN A 182 25.48 4.46 69.56
C GLN A 182 25.26 5.17 70.91
N GLY A 183 24.20 4.82 71.66
CA GLY A 183 23.88 5.45 72.94
C GLY A 183 23.17 6.80 72.80
N ASP A 184 22.60 7.09 71.64
CA ASP A 184 21.77 8.28 71.40
C ASP A 184 20.52 8.32 72.28
N LYS A 185 19.96 9.52 72.45
CA LYS A 185 18.68 9.72 73.13
C LYS A 185 17.53 8.97 72.43
N PRO A 186 16.51 8.49 73.19
CA PRO A 186 15.37 7.75 72.62
C PRO A 186 14.65 8.51 71.49
N GLU A 187 14.54 9.84 71.58
CA GLU A 187 13.85 10.66 70.57
C GLU A 187 14.57 10.61 69.21
N THR A 188 15.91 10.60 69.23
CA THR A 188 16.73 10.48 68.02
C THR A 188 16.54 9.12 67.35
N LEU A 189 16.42 8.04 68.14
CA LEU A 189 16.09 6.70 67.63
C LEU A 189 14.71 6.68 66.96
N VAL A 190 13.70 7.27 67.62
CA VAL A 190 12.33 7.34 67.10
C VAL A 190 12.32 8.07 65.76
N GLU A 191 12.96 9.25 65.67
CA GLU A 191 13.03 10.03 64.44
C GLU A 191 13.77 9.29 63.31
N ARG A 192 14.91 8.66 63.62
CA ARG A 192 15.71 7.91 62.65
C ARG A 192 14.94 6.72 62.07
N VAL A 193 14.26 5.94 62.92
CA VAL A 193 13.48 4.80 62.46
C VAL A 193 12.28 5.27 61.63
N LEU A 194 11.54 6.28 62.08
CA LEU A 194 10.32 6.74 61.40
C LEU A 194 10.59 7.50 60.10
N SER A 195 11.73 8.18 59.98
CA SER A 195 12.14 8.88 58.74
C SER A 195 12.56 7.92 57.62
N ASN A 196 13.03 6.70 57.98
CA ASN A 196 13.53 5.71 57.02
C ASN A 196 12.57 4.53 56.80
N VAL A 197 11.49 4.41 57.59
CA VAL A 197 10.54 3.30 57.47
C VAL A 197 9.76 3.32 56.16
N HIS A 198 9.63 2.15 55.53
CA HIS A 198 8.84 1.93 54.31
C HIS A 198 8.03 0.63 54.43
N ASN A 199 7.05 0.42 53.55
CA ASN A 199 6.32 -0.86 53.49
C ASN A 199 7.28 -2.03 53.24
N GLY A 200 7.24 -3.04 54.09
CA GLY A 200 8.15 -4.19 54.10
C GLY A 200 9.50 -3.93 54.76
N ALA A 201 9.67 -2.84 55.52
CA ALA A 201 10.94 -2.55 56.19
C ALA A 201 11.30 -3.62 57.24
N VAL A 202 12.58 -3.99 57.29
CA VAL A 202 13.18 -4.82 58.33
C VAL A 202 14.01 -3.89 59.22
N ILE A 203 13.51 -3.61 60.42
CA ILE A 203 14.11 -2.65 61.34
C ILE A 203 15.03 -3.39 62.31
N LEU A 204 16.29 -2.98 62.39
CA LEU A 204 17.29 -3.53 63.31
C LEU A 204 17.31 -2.77 64.63
N PHE A 205 17.25 -3.53 65.73
CA PHE A 205 17.55 -3.12 67.10
C PHE A 205 18.51 -4.13 67.74
N HIS A 206 19.03 -3.84 68.92
CA HIS A 206 19.88 -4.73 69.70
C HIS A 206 19.30 -4.92 71.11
N ASP A 207 19.34 -6.14 71.64
CA ASP A 207 18.77 -6.46 72.96
C ASP A 207 19.81 -6.51 74.10
N HIS A 208 21.02 -5.99 73.88
CA HIS A 208 22.16 -6.07 74.79
C HIS A 208 22.03 -5.22 76.08
N ASN A 209 22.76 -5.60 77.14
CA ASN A 209 22.68 -5.07 78.52
C ASN A 209 22.94 -3.55 78.72
N ASN A 210 23.33 -2.78 77.69
CA ASN A 210 23.58 -1.34 77.75
C ASN A 210 22.64 -0.48 76.84
N ARG A 211 21.51 -1.02 76.37
CA ARG A 211 20.60 -0.38 75.38
C ARG A 211 19.29 0.19 75.97
N SER A 212 19.34 1.06 76.99
CA SER A 212 18.10 1.53 77.69
C SER A 212 17.26 2.43 76.80
N ASN A 213 17.92 3.15 75.89
CA ASN A 213 17.32 3.95 74.83
C ASN A 213 16.37 3.15 73.92
N THR A 214 16.67 1.88 73.63
CA THR A 214 15.79 1.01 72.81
C THR A 214 14.45 0.76 73.48
N ILE A 215 14.44 0.46 74.79
CA ILE A 215 13.20 0.17 75.54
C ILE A 215 12.32 1.42 75.65
N GLU A 216 12.93 2.59 75.85
CA GLU A 216 12.21 3.86 75.91
C GLU A 216 11.67 4.29 74.53
N ALA A 217 12.40 4.03 73.44
CA ALA A 217 11.97 4.38 72.08
C ALA A 217 10.90 3.44 71.49
N LEU A 218 10.97 2.14 71.81
CA LEU A 218 10.18 1.09 71.17
C LEU A 218 8.64 1.30 71.27
N PRO A 219 8.05 1.70 72.42
CA PRO A 219 6.63 2.01 72.52
C PRO A 219 6.19 3.14 71.57
N HIS A 220 7.01 4.18 71.43
CA HIS A 220 6.72 5.31 70.56
C HIS A 220 6.77 4.92 69.08
N ILE A 221 7.79 4.16 68.69
CA ILE A 221 7.93 3.63 67.33
C ILE A 221 6.72 2.76 66.98
N ILE A 222 6.40 1.76 67.81
CA ILE A 222 5.29 0.82 67.53
C ILE A 222 3.96 1.57 67.42
N LYS A 223 3.69 2.51 68.34
CA LYS A 223 2.45 3.30 68.35
C LYS A 223 2.29 4.14 67.08
N ILE A 224 3.35 4.82 66.64
CA ILE A 224 3.29 5.68 65.44
C ILE A 224 3.16 4.83 64.18
N LEU A 225 3.86 3.71 64.09
CA LEU A 225 3.75 2.78 62.96
C LEU A 225 2.35 2.14 62.87
N LYS A 226 1.77 1.69 63.99
CA LYS A 226 0.36 1.21 64.02
C LYS A 226 -0.61 2.29 63.52
N LYS A 227 -0.49 3.53 64.03
CA LYS A 227 -1.33 4.66 63.60
C LYS A 227 -1.16 4.97 62.10
N SER A 228 0.00 4.69 61.55
CA SER A 228 0.33 4.88 60.13
C SER A 228 -0.11 3.71 59.23
N GLY A 229 -0.79 2.71 59.80
CA GLY A 229 -1.36 1.56 59.10
C GLY A 229 -0.45 0.35 58.98
N TYR A 230 0.69 0.31 59.69
CA TYR A 230 1.61 -0.81 59.66
C TYR A 230 1.16 -1.96 60.56
N LYS A 231 1.12 -3.18 60.00
CA LYS A 231 0.99 -4.45 60.70
C LYS A 231 2.39 -5.02 60.98
N PHE A 232 2.58 -5.53 62.20
CA PHE A 232 3.84 -6.10 62.64
C PHE A 232 3.90 -7.57 62.30
N VAL A 233 4.92 -7.98 61.57
CA VAL A 233 5.09 -9.35 61.09
C VAL A 233 6.49 -9.85 61.41
N THR A 234 6.63 -11.15 61.56
CA THR A 234 7.94 -11.82 61.57
C THR A 234 8.48 -11.93 60.13
N LEU A 235 9.74 -12.28 59.97
CA LEU A 235 10.37 -12.41 58.64
C LEU A 235 9.69 -13.49 57.79
N SER A 236 9.35 -14.64 58.39
CA SER A 236 8.55 -15.68 57.71
C SER A 236 7.15 -15.20 57.32
N GLY A 237 6.53 -14.30 58.11
CA GLY A 237 5.22 -13.72 57.82
C GLY A 237 5.20 -12.87 56.55
N ILE A 238 6.29 -12.14 56.27
CA ILE A 238 6.45 -11.37 55.03
C ILE A 238 6.49 -12.30 53.81
N GLN A 239 7.25 -13.40 53.89
CA GLN A 239 7.41 -14.36 52.80
C GLN A 239 6.09 -15.05 52.39
N LEU A 240 5.26 -15.44 53.36
CA LEU A 240 3.97 -16.08 53.12
C LEU A 240 2.97 -15.12 52.42
N THR A 241 2.96 -13.86 52.85
CA THR A 241 2.07 -12.83 52.29
C THR A 241 2.37 -12.58 50.80
N ILE A 242 3.66 -12.48 50.45
CA ILE A 242 4.09 -12.30 49.05
C ILE A 242 3.68 -13.51 48.20
N SER A 243 3.92 -14.73 48.69
CA SER A 243 3.61 -15.98 47.97
C SER A 243 2.11 -16.12 47.66
N ALA A 244 1.24 -15.74 48.59
CA ALA A 244 -0.21 -15.79 48.41
C ALA A 244 -0.69 -14.84 47.30
N VAL A 245 -0.14 -13.63 47.25
CA VAL A 245 -0.49 -12.61 46.25
C VAL A 245 -0.09 -13.06 44.83
N PHE A 246 1.12 -13.59 44.67
CA PHE A 246 1.58 -14.15 43.39
C PHE A 246 0.68 -15.30 42.91
N SER A 247 0.32 -16.21 43.82
CA SER A 247 -0.54 -17.35 43.51
C SER A 247 -1.96 -16.92 43.10
N CYS A 248 -2.54 -15.94 43.78
CA CYS A 248 -3.84 -15.36 43.41
C CYS A 248 -3.80 -14.70 42.02
N ARG A 249 -2.71 -13.99 41.70
CA ARG A 249 -2.53 -13.37 40.37
C ARG A 249 -2.38 -14.42 39.27
N LEU A 250 -1.60 -15.47 39.50
CA LEU A 250 -1.44 -16.57 38.55
C LEU A 250 -2.78 -17.28 38.32
N TYR A 251 -3.57 -17.54 39.37
CA TYR A 251 -4.92 -18.08 39.24
C TYR A 251 -5.82 -17.19 38.38
N ASN A 252 -5.79 -15.88 38.61
CA ASN A 252 -6.61 -14.94 37.85
C ASN A 252 -6.22 -14.89 36.36
N LEU A 253 -4.92 -14.99 36.03
CA LEU A 253 -4.44 -15.00 34.64
C LEU A 253 -4.68 -16.34 33.94
N GLN A 254 -4.35 -17.45 34.61
CA GLN A 254 -4.29 -18.79 33.99
C GLN A 254 -5.61 -19.55 34.03
N ILE A 255 -6.49 -19.28 35.00
CA ILE A 255 -7.78 -19.96 35.14
C ILE A 255 -8.92 -19.01 34.79
N ARG A 256 -9.09 -17.92 35.54
CA ARG A 256 -10.27 -17.05 35.40
C ARG A 256 -10.35 -16.38 34.02
N ASN A 257 -9.22 -15.91 33.50
CA ASN A 257 -9.17 -15.18 32.22
C ASN A 257 -8.60 -16.00 31.06
N ARG A 258 -8.52 -17.33 31.18
CA ARG A 258 -7.87 -18.20 30.19
C ARG A 258 -8.37 -17.96 28.77
N GLN A 259 -9.68 -18.03 28.55
CA GLN A 259 -10.29 -17.91 27.22
C GLN A 259 -9.92 -16.58 26.53
N LYS A 260 -9.89 -15.48 27.29
CA LYS A 260 -9.52 -14.15 26.79
C LYS A 260 -8.06 -14.12 26.31
N TYR A 261 -7.13 -14.64 27.12
CA TYR A 261 -5.70 -14.61 26.79
C TYR A 261 -5.31 -15.66 25.75
N GLU A 262 -6.01 -16.79 25.69
CA GLU A 262 -5.86 -17.81 24.65
C GLU A 262 -6.33 -17.28 23.29
N ALA A 263 -7.47 -16.56 23.23
CA ALA A 263 -7.93 -15.88 22.03
C ALA A 263 -6.95 -14.78 21.55
N LEU A 264 -6.45 -13.94 22.46
CA LEU A 264 -5.44 -12.91 22.14
C LEU A 264 -4.11 -13.52 21.66
N SER A 265 -3.71 -14.65 22.22
CA SER A 265 -2.52 -15.38 21.78
C SER A 265 -2.71 -15.98 20.40
N ASN A 266 -3.87 -16.58 20.13
CA ASN A 266 -4.20 -17.14 18.82
C ASN A 266 -4.33 -16.06 17.75
N SER A 267 -4.94 -14.91 18.06
CA SER A 267 -5.02 -13.78 17.11
C SER A 267 -3.64 -13.18 16.81
N ASN A 268 -2.70 -13.24 17.75
CA ASN A 268 -1.31 -12.82 17.50
C ASN A 268 -0.53 -13.86 16.67
N ARG A 269 -1.02 -15.10 16.58
CA ARG A 269 -0.37 -16.21 15.89
C ARG A 269 -0.94 -16.43 14.49
N ILE A 270 -2.17 -16.01 14.19
CA ILE A 270 -2.81 -16.24 12.88
C ILE A 270 -2.72 -14.97 12.04
N ARG A 271 -2.09 -15.08 10.87
CA ARG A 271 -2.01 -14.03 9.85
C ARG A 271 -2.79 -14.48 8.61
N VAL A 272 -3.70 -13.65 8.13
CA VAL A 272 -4.32 -13.85 6.81
C VAL A 272 -3.47 -13.12 5.77
N ALA A 273 -2.91 -13.86 4.82
CA ALA A 273 -2.20 -13.34 3.67
C ALA A 273 -3.07 -13.42 2.41
N THR A 274 -3.13 -12.35 1.63
CA THR A 274 -3.83 -12.33 0.34
C THR A 274 -2.92 -12.90 -0.73
N ILE A 275 -3.41 -13.88 -1.51
CA ILE A 275 -2.69 -14.41 -2.69
C ILE A 275 -3.21 -13.65 -3.92
N MET A 276 -2.31 -12.95 -4.62
CA MET A 276 -2.67 -12.05 -5.72
C MET A 276 -2.77 -12.81 -7.05
N PRO A 277 -3.91 -12.74 -7.74
CA PRO A 277 -4.12 -13.40 -9.03
C PRO A 277 -3.18 -12.82 -10.08
N LYS A 278 -2.86 -13.63 -11.10
CA LYS A 278 -2.22 -13.09 -12.30
C LYS A 278 -3.24 -12.31 -13.09
N ARG A 279 -2.89 -11.10 -13.50
CA ARG A 279 -3.74 -10.30 -14.39
C ARG A 279 -3.78 -10.94 -15.78
N GLY A 280 -4.94 -11.03 -16.41
CA GLY A 280 -5.07 -11.56 -17.78
C GLY A 280 -4.21 -10.78 -18.77
N LYS A 281 -3.74 -11.45 -19.82
CA LYS A 281 -2.94 -10.85 -20.90
C LYS A 281 -3.84 -10.05 -21.84
N ILE A 282 -3.26 -9.08 -22.53
CA ILE A 282 -3.90 -8.40 -23.66
C ILE A 282 -3.14 -8.82 -24.91
N LEU A 283 -3.84 -9.34 -25.91
CA LEU A 283 -3.28 -9.93 -27.12
C LEU A 283 -3.73 -9.13 -28.34
N ASP A 284 -2.89 -9.08 -29.37
CA ASP A 284 -3.25 -8.58 -30.70
C ASP A 284 -4.07 -9.63 -31.48
N ARG A 285 -4.49 -9.30 -32.70
CA ARG A 285 -5.28 -10.21 -33.54
C ARG A 285 -4.55 -11.52 -33.90
N ASN A 286 -3.23 -11.51 -33.88
CA ASN A 286 -2.36 -12.64 -34.18
C ASN A 286 -1.86 -13.34 -32.89
N SER A 287 -2.50 -13.07 -31.73
CA SER A 287 -2.14 -13.61 -30.41
C SER A 287 -0.78 -13.16 -29.88
N ILE A 288 -0.21 -12.07 -30.39
CA ILE A 288 1.01 -11.46 -29.86
C ILE A 288 0.67 -10.69 -28.59
N GLU A 289 1.48 -10.89 -27.54
CA GLU A 289 1.23 -10.29 -26.22
C GLU A 289 1.53 -8.78 -26.21
N LEU A 290 0.47 -7.97 -26.13
CA LEU A 290 0.52 -6.51 -26.04
C LEU A 290 0.67 -6.01 -24.59
N ALA A 291 0.10 -6.76 -23.64
CA ALA A 291 0.31 -6.57 -22.20
C ALA A 291 0.41 -7.91 -21.48
N MET A 292 1.46 -8.06 -20.68
CA MET A 292 1.79 -9.32 -19.99
C MET A 292 2.26 -9.05 -18.56
N ASN A 293 2.55 -10.11 -17.81
CA ASN A 293 3.10 -10.00 -16.46
C ASN A 293 4.55 -10.50 -16.45
N LYS A 294 5.47 -9.70 -15.91
CA LYS A 294 6.83 -10.13 -15.59
C LYS A 294 6.94 -10.48 -14.11
N ILE A 295 7.74 -11.49 -13.79
CA ILE A 295 8.08 -11.84 -12.41
C ILE A 295 9.09 -10.81 -11.91
N SER A 296 8.82 -10.21 -10.76
CA SER A 296 9.73 -9.32 -10.05
C SER A 296 10.03 -9.92 -8.68
N TYR A 297 11.33 -9.98 -8.35
CA TYR A 297 11.80 -10.37 -7.03
C TYR A 297 12.04 -9.10 -6.20
N VAL A 298 11.54 -9.07 -4.97
CA VAL A 298 11.79 -7.97 -4.03
C VAL A 298 12.56 -8.53 -2.84
N VAL A 299 13.80 -8.08 -2.67
CA VAL A 299 14.61 -8.39 -1.49
C VAL A 299 14.29 -7.33 -0.42
N LEU A 300 13.72 -7.77 0.71
CA LEU A 300 13.43 -6.90 1.85
C LEU A 300 14.54 -7.04 2.89
N PHE A 301 15.29 -5.97 3.12
CA PHE A 301 16.29 -5.91 4.18
C PHE A 301 15.64 -5.56 5.52
N ASP A 302 16.09 -6.20 6.60
CA ASP A 302 15.56 -6.05 7.96
C ASP A 302 16.05 -4.79 8.69
N GLY A 303 16.69 -3.85 7.97
CA GLY A 303 17.17 -2.59 8.54
C GLY A 303 18.48 -2.71 9.32
N SER A 304 19.23 -3.81 9.19
CA SER A 304 20.53 -4.01 9.84
C SER A 304 21.69 -3.18 9.28
N GLY A 305 21.44 -2.25 8.34
CA GLY A 305 22.39 -1.19 7.97
C GLY A 305 23.62 -1.62 7.18
N LYS A 306 23.67 -2.85 6.63
CA LYS A 306 24.74 -3.25 5.72
C LYS A 306 24.44 -2.77 4.30
N GLU A 307 25.29 -1.92 3.74
CA GLU A 307 25.30 -1.65 2.30
C GLU A 307 25.61 -2.95 1.54
N VAL A 308 24.82 -3.22 0.52
CA VAL A 308 24.96 -4.40 -0.33
C VAL A 308 25.34 -3.93 -1.73
N ASP A 309 26.44 -4.46 -2.25
CA ASP A 309 26.94 -4.16 -3.59
C ASP A 309 26.08 -4.87 -4.68
N LEU A 310 26.05 -4.30 -5.89
CA LEU A 310 25.33 -4.81 -7.07
C LEU A 310 25.75 -6.23 -7.49
N GLN A 311 27.02 -6.61 -7.27
CA GLN A 311 27.54 -7.96 -7.53
C GLN A 311 26.90 -8.98 -6.56
N THR A 312 26.76 -8.60 -5.29
CA THR A 312 26.08 -9.39 -4.28
C THR A 312 24.59 -9.62 -4.61
N LEU A 313 23.91 -8.63 -5.21
CA LEU A 313 22.51 -8.77 -5.66
C LEU A 313 22.35 -9.78 -6.81
N SER A 314 23.27 -9.76 -7.78
CA SER A 314 23.29 -10.74 -8.90
C SER A 314 23.54 -12.17 -8.41
N GLU A 315 24.45 -12.34 -7.45
CA GLU A 315 24.66 -13.65 -6.81
C GLU A 315 23.44 -14.12 -6.02
N VAL A 316 22.74 -13.21 -5.33
CA VAL A 316 21.50 -13.49 -4.62
C VAL A 316 20.39 -13.90 -5.58
N GLU A 317 20.23 -13.26 -6.75
CA GLU A 317 19.29 -13.71 -7.79
C GLU A 317 19.58 -15.15 -8.25
N SER A 318 20.86 -15.48 -8.48
CA SER A 318 21.28 -16.83 -8.89
C SER A 318 21.05 -17.91 -7.80
N LYS A 319 21.18 -17.52 -6.53
CA LYS A 319 20.96 -18.38 -5.36
C LYS A 319 19.49 -18.52 -5.00
N ILE A 320 18.69 -17.46 -5.18
CA ILE A 320 17.22 -17.47 -5.03
C ILE A 320 16.60 -18.45 -6.02
N ALA A 321 17.07 -18.49 -7.27
CA ALA A 321 16.63 -19.49 -8.25
C ALA A 321 16.91 -20.96 -7.82
N LYS A 322 17.81 -21.17 -6.85
CA LYS A 322 18.20 -22.49 -6.32
C LYS A 322 17.73 -22.75 -4.88
N SER A 323 17.04 -21.81 -4.23
CA SER A 323 16.67 -21.93 -2.81
C SER A 323 15.32 -22.62 -2.62
N SER A 324 15.20 -23.39 -1.53
CA SER A 324 13.98 -24.08 -1.09
C SER A 324 13.06 -23.23 -0.21
N GLU A 325 13.33 -21.93 -0.08
CA GLU A 325 12.47 -21.00 0.66
C GLU A 325 11.24 -20.61 -0.19
N LYS A 326 10.07 -20.40 0.44
CA LYS A 326 8.84 -19.97 -0.26
C LYS A 326 9.02 -18.54 -0.82
N ILE A 327 9.53 -18.43 -2.05
CA ILE A 327 9.60 -17.18 -2.81
C ILE A 327 8.18 -16.76 -3.20
N THR A 328 7.74 -15.58 -2.75
CA THR A 328 6.48 -15.00 -3.21
C THR A 328 6.75 -14.23 -4.51
N ALA A 329 6.45 -14.85 -5.65
CA ALA A 329 6.57 -14.18 -6.95
C ALA A 329 5.59 -12.98 -7.00
N LEU A 330 6.12 -11.78 -7.23
CA LEU A 330 5.30 -10.61 -7.51
C LEU A 330 5.20 -10.43 -9.02
N TYR A 331 3.98 -10.49 -9.54
CA TYR A 331 3.69 -10.18 -10.93
C TYR A 331 3.61 -8.66 -11.09
N LYS A 332 4.44 -8.11 -11.98
CA LYS A 332 4.40 -6.70 -12.38
C LYS A 332 3.89 -6.62 -13.82
N ARG A 333 2.95 -5.72 -14.09
CA ARG A 333 2.49 -5.47 -15.46
C ARG A 333 3.63 -4.95 -16.35
N TYR A 334 3.70 -5.46 -17.57
CA TYR A 334 4.70 -5.10 -18.57
C TYR A 334 4.06 -4.97 -19.95
N TYR A 335 4.43 -3.92 -20.68
CA TYR A 335 3.92 -3.60 -22.00
C TYR A 335 5.07 -3.65 -23.02
N PRO A 336 5.22 -4.74 -23.79
CA PRO A 336 6.38 -4.93 -24.69
C PRO A 336 6.54 -3.84 -25.73
N PHE A 337 5.43 -3.31 -26.26
CA PHE A 337 5.43 -2.31 -27.34
C PHE A 337 5.31 -0.86 -26.84
N GLY A 338 5.30 -0.66 -25.51
CA GLY A 338 5.32 0.66 -24.86
C GLY A 338 4.47 1.71 -25.57
N SER A 339 5.12 2.77 -26.05
CA SER A 339 4.48 3.94 -26.65
C SER A 339 3.66 3.69 -27.91
N MET A 340 3.90 2.61 -28.64
CA MET A 340 3.18 2.34 -29.89
C MET A 340 1.70 1.97 -29.66
N CYS A 341 1.39 1.38 -28.51
CA CYS A 341 0.04 0.92 -28.18
C CYS A 341 -0.56 1.63 -26.96
N SER A 342 0.07 2.71 -26.50
CA SER A 342 -0.15 3.22 -25.15
C SER A 342 -1.56 3.73 -24.90
N HIS A 343 -2.17 4.45 -25.84
CA HIS A 343 -3.55 4.93 -25.71
C HIS A 343 -4.61 3.85 -25.96
N VAL A 344 -4.28 2.81 -26.72
CA VAL A 344 -5.18 1.66 -26.92
C VAL A 344 -5.21 0.82 -25.65
N ILE A 345 -4.05 0.34 -25.23
CA ILE A 345 -3.94 -0.58 -24.09
C ILE A 345 -4.23 0.16 -22.78
N GLY A 346 -3.68 1.36 -22.63
CA GLY A 346 -3.65 2.07 -21.36
C GLY A 346 -2.75 1.38 -20.33
N TYR A 347 -2.77 1.89 -19.10
CA TYR A 347 -1.86 1.44 -18.06
C TYR A 347 -2.60 1.10 -16.77
N THR A 348 -1.91 0.35 -15.91
CA THR A 348 -2.36 0.00 -14.57
C THR A 348 -1.63 0.84 -13.52
N LYS A 349 -2.25 0.98 -12.34
CA LYS A 349 -1.62 1.58 -11.17
C LYS A 349 -1.81 0.67 -9.97
N ARG A 350 -0.76 0.52 -9.16
CA ARG A 350 -0.80 -0.26 -7.93
C ARG A 350 -1.40 0.57 -6.79
N GLN A 351 -2.45 0.06 -6.14
CA GLN A 351 -3.02 0.63 -4.91
C GLN A 351 -2.55 -0.17 -3.69
N GLN A 352 -2.34 0.50 -2.55
CA GLN A 352 -1.92 -0.16 -1.31
C GLN A 352 -2.94 -1.20 -0.86
N GLY A 353 -2.50 -2.44 -0.65
CA GLY A 353 -3.35 -3.55 -0.19
C GLY A 353 -4.26 -4.19 -1.26
N ILE A 354 -4.27 -3.65 -2.50
CA ILE A 354 -5.11 -4.12 -3.61
C ILE A 354 -4.21 -4.60 -4.77
N SER A 355 -4.74 -5.46 -5.64
CA SER A 355 -4.14 -5.78 -6.94
C SER A 355 -3.99 -4.52 -7.81
N GLU A 356 -3.19 -4.60 -8.88
CA GLU A 356 -3.12 -3.53 -9.87
C GLU A 356 -4.50 -3.25 -10.48
N VAL A 357 -4.83 -1.98 -10.66
CA VAL A 357 -6.10 -1.51 -11.23
C VAL A 357 -5.82 -0.81 -12.55
N GLY A 358 -6.59 -1.12 -13.59
CA GLY A 358 -6.52 -0.41 -14.87
C GLY A 358 -7.01 1.04 -14.76
N ILE A 359 -6.30 1.97 -15.40
CA ILE A 359 -6.55 3.42 -15.29
C ILE A 359 -7.06 4.03 -16.60
N SER A 360 -6.57 3.55 -17.74
CA SER A 360 -6.99 4.02 -19.07
C SER A 360 -7.07 2.86 -20.07
N GLY A 361 -7.60 3.13 -21.27
CA GLY A 361 -7.63 2.18 -22.38
C GLY A 361 -8.32 0.85 -22.06
N ILE A 362 -7.89 -0.21 -22.75
CA ILE A 362 -8.37 -1.59 -22.54
C ILE A 362 -8.12 -2.07 -21.10
N GLU A 363 -7.03 -1.65 -20.46
CA GLU A 363 -6.73 -1.98 -19.06
C GLU A 363 -7.85 -1.51 -18.12
N TYR A 364 -8.39 -0.30 -18.33
CA TYR A 364 -9.52 0.21 -17.56
C TYR A 364 -10.84 -0.47 -17.95
N THR A 365 -11.13 -0.53 -19.24
CA THR A 365 -12.42 -1.06 -19.73
C THR A 365 -12.65 -2.51 -19.30
N TYR A 366 -11.61 -3.34 -19.42
CA TYR A 366 -11.70 -4.77 -19.09
C TYR A 366 -11.09 -5.11 -17.73
N ASP A 367 -10.87 -4.13 -16.85
CA ASP A 367 -10.27 -4.35 -15.52
C ASP A 367 -11.00 -5.45 -14.73
N HIS A 368 -12.32 -5.50 -14.87
CA HIS A 368 -13.19 -6.43 -14.16
C HIS A 368 -12.93 -7.91 -14.50
N ILE A 369 -12.51 -8.23 -15.74
CA ILE A 369 -12.12 -9.59 -16.15
C ILE A 369 -10.60 -9.79 -16.09
N LEU A 370 -9.81 -8.75 -16.38
CA LEU A 370 -8.35 -8.82 -16.38
C LEU A 370 -7.79 -9.02 -14.97
N LYS A 371 -8.37 -8.41 -13.92
CA LYS A 371 -7.76 -8.43 -12.57
C LYS A 371 -7.84 -9.78 -11.86
N GLY A 372 -8.72 -10.70 -12.28
CA GLY A 372 -8.96 -11.96 -11.56
C GLY A 372 -9.57 -11.77 -10.18
N LYS A 373 -9.53 -12.81 -9.34
CA LYS A 373 -10.02 -12.79 -7.95
C LYS A 373 -8.93 -13.26 -6.99
N SER A 374 -8.67 -12.47 -5.94
CA SER A 374 -7.66 -12.80 -4.94
C SER A 374 -8.02 -14.03 -4.10
N GLY A 375 -7.00 -14.86 -3.86
CA GLY A 375 -7.04 -15.96 -2.90
C GLY A 375 -6.70 -15.49 -1.49
N LYS A 376 -6.80 -16.40 -0.53
CA LYS A 376 -6.46 -16.16 0.89
C LYS A 376 -5.66 -17.34 1.43
N SER A 377 -4.60 -17.07 2.18
CA SER A 377 -3.81 -18.08 2.89
C SER A 377 -3.79 -17.70 4.37
N GLU A 378 -4.34 -18.55 5.22
CA GLU A 378 -4.25 -18.40 6.67
C GLU A 378 -2.97 -19.07 7.16
N GLN A 379 -2.12 -18.30 7.82
CA GLN A 379 -0.77 -18.69 8.17
C GLN A 379 -0.53 -18.53 9.67
N GLU A 380 0.01 -19.56 10.30
CA GLU A 380 0.50 -19.51 11.66
C GLU A 380 1.90 -18.88 11.67
N ILE A 381 2.08 -17.79 12.43
CA ILE A 381 3.35 -17.06 12.57
C ILE A 381 3.91 -17.19 13.99
N ASN A 382 5.25 -17.21 14.10
CA ASN A 382 5.91 -17.13 15.40
C ASN A 382 6.04 -15.68 15.90
N SER A 383 6.60 -15.49 17.10
CA SER A 383 6.87 -14.17 17.69
C SER A 383 7.79 -13.27 16.86
N LYS A 384 8.58 -13.85 15.94
CA LYS A 384 9.42 -13.14 14.96
C LYS A 384 8.72 -12.89 13.61
N LYS A 385 7.39 -13.07 13.54
CA LYS A 385 6.54 -12.94 12.32
C LYS A 385 6.91 -13.88 11.17
N ARG A 386 7.67 -14.95 11.43
CA ARG A 386 7.96 -15.97 10.41
C ARG A 386 6.82 -16.97 10.33
N VAL A 387 6.46 -17.34 9.10
CA VAL A 387 5.44 -18.35 8.84
C VAL A 387 5.96 -19.72 9.27
N ILE A 388 5.26 -20.38 10.19
CA ILE A 388 5.53 -21.75 10.62
C ILE A 388 4.76 -22.73 9.74
N LYS A 389 3.46 -22.45 9.53
CA LYS A 389 2.54 -23.38 8.89
C LYS A 389 1.41 -22.64 8.17
N GLU A 390 0.98 -23.17 7.03
CA GLU A 390 -0.27 -22.77 6.40
C GLU A 390 -1.42 -23.61 6.99
N LEU A 391 -2.44 -22.95 7.52
CA LEU A 391 -3.60 -23.56 8.17
C LEU A 391 -4.70 -23.88 7.15
N SER A 392 -4.97 -22.93 6.27
CA SER A 392 -5.97 -23.03 5.21
C SER A 392 -5.56 -22.14 4.03
N SER A 393 -5.99 -22.51 2.82
CA SER A 393 -5.73 -21.71 1.62
C SER A 393 -6.91 -21.80 0.66
N ILE A 394 -7.40 -20.64 0.22
CA ILE A 394 -8.34 -20.47 -0.88
C ILE A 394 -7.50 -20.01 -2.07
N PRO A 395 -7.41 -20.80 -3.16
CA PRO A 395 -6.63 -20.41 -4.32
C PRO A 395 -7.21 -19.17 -4.98
N GLN A 396 -6.34 -18.39 -5.61
CA GLN A 396 -6.74 -17.27 -6.46
C GLN A 396 -7.30 -17.75 -7.79
N GLN A 397 -8.08 -16.90 -8.45
CA GLN A 397 -8.49 -17.09 -9.85
C GLN A 397 -7.78 -16.05 -10.70
N ASP A 398 -6.92 -16.48 -11.60
CA ASP A 398 -6.24 -15.60 -12.53
C ASP A 398 -7.26 -14.91 -13.45
N GLY A 399 -6.91 -13.72 -13.93
CA GLY A 399 -7.75 -12.95 -14.85
C GLY A 399 -7.86 -13.58 -16.22
N GLN A 400 -8.90 -13.20 -16.95
CA GLN A 400 -9.13 -13.65 -18.32
C GLN A 400 -8.36 -12.79 -19.31
N ASP A 401 -7.81 -13.44 -20.32
CA ASP A 401 -7.11 -12.76 -21.41
C ASP A 401 -8.11 -12.05 -22.33
N VAL A 402 -7.70 -10.92 -22.89
CA VAL A 402 -8.49 -10.14 -23.86
C VAL A 402 -7.73 -10.11 -25.18
N GLN A 403 -8.40 -10.47 -26.26
CA GLN A 403 -7.84 -10.40 -27.61
C GLN A 403 -8.45 -9.23 -28.37
N LEU A 404 -7.59 -8.42 -28.98
CA LEU A 404 -7.95 -7.22 -29.73
C LEU A 404 -7.85 -7.46 -31.24
N THR A 405 -8.49 -6.60 -32.01
CA THR A 405 -8.42 -6.58 -33.49
C THR A 405 -7.17 -5.89 -34.03
N ILE A 406 -6.41 -5.22 -33.16
CA ILE A 406 -5.19 -4.51 -33.50
C ILE A 406 -4.18 -5.48 -34.14
N ASP A 407 -3.59 -5.08 -35.26
CA ASP A 407 -2.41 -5.73 -35.82
C ASP A 407 -1.17 -4.97 -35.38
N ILE A 408 -0.33 -5.59 -34.57
CA ILE A 408 0.82 -4.90 -33.98
C ILE A 408 1.82 -4.42 -35.03
N ASN A 409 2.00 -5.17 -36.12
CA ASN A 409 2.97 -4.78 -37.16
C ASN A 409 2.45 -3.56 -37.95
N LEU A 410 1.13 -3.48 -38.18
CA LEU A 410 0.50 -2.28 -38.76
C LEU A 410 0.60 -1.08 -37.80
N GLN A 411 0.40 -1.31 -36.50
CA GLN A 411 0.53 -0.28 -35.48
C GLN A 411 1.96 0.28 -35.41
N GLU A 412 2.98 -0.60 -35.47
CA GLU A 412 4.41 -0.23 -35.55
C GLU A 412 4.71 0.57 -36.82
N LYS A 413 4.24 0.12 -37.99
CA LYS A 413 4.42 0.87 -39.23
C LYS A 413 3.75 2.24 -39.16
N THR A 414 2.57 2.32 -38.56
CA THR A 414 1.86 3.57 -38.34
C THR A 414 2.66 4.50 -37.40
N ALA A 415 3.30 3.97 -36.35
CA ALA A 415 4.15 4.75 -35.48
C ALA A 415 5.40 5.30 -36.20
N GLU A 416 6.02 4.50 -37.06
CA GLU A 416 7.18 4.87 -37.87
C GLU A 416 6.88 6.09 -38.76
N VAL A 417 5.78 6.05 -39.52
CA VAL A 417 5.41 7.13 -40.45
C VAL A 417 5.00 8.43 -39.74
N PHE A 418 4.65 8.36 -38.45
CA PHE A 418 4.28 9.50 -37.61
C PHE A 418 5.43 10.10 -36.79
N LYS A 419 6.66 9.56 -36.86
CA LYS A 419 7.78 9.95 -35.99
C LYS A 419 8.00 11.48 -35.86
N ASP A 420 7.81 12.23 -36.94
CA ASP A 420 7.99 13.69 -36.98
C ASP A 420 6.68 14.48 -37.03
N HIS A 421 5.55 13.83 -36.72
CA HIS A 421 4.21 14.39 -36.86
C HIS A 421 3.40 14.22 -35.57
N GLN A 422 2.73 15.28 -35.14
CA GLN A 422 1.71 15.22 -34.08
C GLN A 422 0.35 14.98 -34.74
N GLY A 423 -0.45 14.06 -34.21
CA GLY A 423 -1.70 13.66 -34.84
C GLY A 423 -2.16 12.26 -34.47
N SER A 424 -2.94 11.64 -35.35
CA SER A 424 -3.44 10.28 -35.17
C SER A 424 -3.78 9.62 -36.49
N ALA A 425 -3.79 8.29 -36.49
CA ALA A 425 -4.35 7.49 -37.57
C ALA A 425 -5.26 6.38 -37.03
N VAL A 426 -6.35 6.13 -37.75
CA VAL A 426 -7.30 5.06 -37.48
C VAL A 426 -7.52 4.27 -38.76
N VAL A 427 -7.35 2.94 -38.69
CA VAL A 427 -7.54 2.02 -39.81
C VAL A 427 -8.63 1.01 -39.45
N ILE A 428 -9.60 0.83 -40.34
CA ILE A 428 -10.75 -0.07 -40.17
C ILE A 428 -10.79 -1.04 -41.35
N ASP A 429 -10.96 -2.35 -41.11
CA ASP A 429 -11.41 -3.28 -42.14
C ASP A 429 -12.93 -3.11 -42.34
N VAL A 430 -13.31 -2.71 -43.55
CA VAL A 430 -14.68 -2.27 -43.84
C VAL A 430 -15.66 -3.44 -43.93
N ASN A 431 -15.17 -4.68 -44.06
CA ASN A 431 -16.03 -5.86 -44.20
C ASN A 431 -16.55 -6.36 -42.87
N ASN A 432 -15.78 -6.20 -41.80
CA ASN A 432 -16.12 -6.72 -40.47
C ASN A 432 -16.13 -5.63 -39.37
N GLY A 433 -15.67 -4.42 -39.67
CA GLY A 433 -15.64 -3.31 -38.70
C GLY A 433 -14.45 -3.37 -37.73
N GLU A 434 -13.49 -4.27 -37.94
CA GLU A 434 -12.32 -4.40 -37.07
C GLU A 434 -11.42 -3.17 -37.15
N ILE A 435 -11.05 -2.59 -36.01
CA ILE A 435 -10.03 -1.55 -35.94
C ILE A 435 -8.66 -2.22 -35.94
N LEU A 436 -7.92 -2.05 -37.03
CA LEU A 436 -6.62 -2.70 -37.21
C LEU A 436 -5.47 -1.89 -36.64
N ALA A 437 -5.60 -0.56 -36.65
CA ALA A 437 -4.66 0.35 -36.02
C ALA A 437 -5.38 1.59 -35.47
N LEU A 438 -4.95 2.03 -34.30
CA LEU A 438 -5.43 3.24 -33.63
C LEU A 438 -4.23 3.88 -32.96
N TYR A 439 -3.57 4.77 -33.69
CA TYR A 439 -2.29 5.36 -33.28
C TYR A 439 -2.42 6.85 -33.00
N ASN A 440 -1.66 7.32 -32.02
CA ASN A 440 -1.63 8.72 -31.59
C ASN A 440 -0.18 9.18 -31.42
N SER A 441 0.10 10.41 -31.83
CA SER A 441 1.39 11.07 -31.66
C SER A 441 1.20 12.51 -31.15
N PRO A 442 2.01 12.98 -30.19
CA PRO A 442 3.01 12.21 -29.45
C PRO A 442 2.34 11.17 -28.54
N SER A 443 3.09 10.11 -28.25
CA SER A 443 2.68 9.06 -27.30
C SER A 443 3.56 9.10 -26.05
N TYR A 444 3.32 8.16 -25.13
CA TYR A 444 4.04 8.00 -23.88
C TYR A 444 4.27 6.51 -23.62
N ASP A 445 5.22 6.12 -22.76
CA ASP A 445 5.40 4.69 -22.43
C ASP A 445 4.55 4.29 -21.21
N ASN A 446 3.60 3.37 -21.40
CA ASN A 446 2.75 2.83 -20.33
C ASN A 446 3.54 2.18 -19.18
N ASN A 447 4.75 1.66 -19.44
CA ASN A 447 5.59 1.05 -18.39
C ASN A 447 6.00 2.05 -17.31
N LEU A 448 6.00 3.35 -17.61
CA LEU A 448 6.34 4.42 -16.65
C LEU A 448 5.39 4.41 -15.44
N PHE A 449 4.11 4.10 -15.65
CA PHE A 449 3.07 4.13 -14.62
C PHE A 449 3.07 2.90 -13.70
N ALA A 450 3.83 1.85 -14.04
CA ALA A 450 3.99 0.68 -13.19
C ALA A 450 4.89 0.94 -11.97
N SER A 451 5.54 2.12 -11.90
CA SER A 451 6.38 2.57 -10.80
C SER A 451 6.07 4.01 -10.41
N ARG A 452 6.66 4.50 -9.31
CA ARG A 452 6.56 5.91 -8.92
C ARG A 452 7.23 6.77 -9.99
N LEU A 453 6.46 7.69 -10.58
CA LEU A 453 6.97 8.65 -11.56
C LEU A 453 7.85 9.70 -10.87
N SER A 454 8.93 10.11 -11.55
CA SER A 454 9.70 11.30 -11.17
C SER A 454 8.92 12.57 -11.55
N ASN A 455 9.27 13.70 -10.92
CA ASN A 455 8.65 14.99 -11.26
C ASN A 455 8.91 15.36 -12.73
N GLU A 456 10.14 15.14 -13.23
CA GLU A 456 10.50 15.39 -14.63
C GLU A 456 9.66 14.56 -15.62
N THR A 457 9.48 13.27 -15.35
CA THR A 457 8.62 12.42 -16.19
C THR A 457 7.17 12.92 -16.17
N TRP A 458 6.67 13.33 -15.01
CA TRP A 458 5.32 13.88 -14.89
C TRP A 458 5.15 15.21 -15.64
N GLU A 459 6.15 16.09 -15.61
CA GLU A 459 6.16 17.33 -16.40
C GLU A 459 6.14 17.05 -17.90
N ASN A 460 6.95 16.09 -18.38
CA ASN A 460 6.95 15.68 -19.78
C ASN A 460 5.59 15.11 -20.24
N LEU A 461 4.90 14.35 -19.37
CA LEU A 461 3.57 13.81 -19.66
C LEU A 461 2.48 14.88 -19.67
N ASN A 462 2.67 15.99 -18.94
CA ASN A 462 1.77 17.15 -18.93
C ASN A 462 2.24 18.28 -19.87
N ALA A 463 3.19 18.00 -20.76
CA ALA A 463 3.68 18.98 -21.71
C ALA A 463 2.53 19.52 -22.60
N PRO A 464 2.66 20.76 -23.12
CA PRO A 464 1.66 21.34 -24.03
C PRO A 464 1.41 20.54 -25.32
N SER A 465 2.29 19.57 -25.64
CA SER A 465 2.11 18.61 -26.74
C SER A 465 1.08 17.52 -26.44
N LEU A 466 0.51 17.48 -25.23
CA LEU A 466 -0.60 16.61 -24.81
C LEU A 466 -0.37 15.11 -25.13
N PRO A 467 0.71 14.47 -24.67
CA PRO A 467 1.00 13.07 -24.99
C PRO A 467 -0.02 12.09 -24.41
N LEU A 468 -0.67 12.41 -23.28
CA LEU A 468 -1.69 11.56 -22.66
C LEU A 468 -3.03 11.54 -23.42
N VAL A 469 -3.26 12.48 -24.34
CA VAL A 469 -4.54 12.61 -25.04
C VAL A 469 -4.63 11.59 -26.18
N ASN A 470 -5.68 10.76 -26.16
CA ASN A 470 -6.02 9.87 -27.25
C ASN A 470 -6.67 10.67 -28.40
N ARG A 471 -5.85 11.24 -29.27
CA ARG A 471 -6.30 12.09 -30.39
C ARG A 471 -7.32 11.41 -31.32
N ALA A 472 -7.16 10.11 -31.56
CA ALA A 472 -8.06 9.33 -32.40
C ALA A 472 -9.49 9.27 -31.87
N LEU A 473 -9.66 9.22 -30.55
CA LEU A 473 -10.95 9.03 -29.88
C LEU A 473 -11.52 10.29 -29.23
N SER A 474 -10.69 11.15 -28.65
CA SER A 474 -11.14 12.24 -27.78
C SER A 474 -10.89 13.65 -28.33
N TYR A 475 -9.96 13.81 -29.28
CA TYR A 475 -9.60 15.12 -29.81
C TYR A 475 -10.58 15.52 -30.93
N GLN A 476 -11.40 16.53 -30.63
CA GLN A 476 -12.52 16.95 -31.45
C GLN A 476 -12.11 18.12 -32.37
N ILE A 477 -12.20 17.90 -33.68
CA ILE A 477 -11.72 18.82 -34.71
C ILE A 477 -12.77 19.05 -35.80
N PRO A 478 -12.86 20.25 -36.38
CA PRO A 478 -13.71 20.45 -37.55
C PRO A 478 -13.24 19.56 -38.71
N PRO A 479 -14.15 18.83 -39.40
CA PRO A 479 -13.77 17.95 -40.50
C PRO A 479 -13.34 18.72 -41.76
N GLY A 480 -13.70 20.01 -41.84
CA GLY A 480 -13.45 20.85 -43.00
C GLY A 480 -14.01 20.22 -44.28
N SER A 481 -13.23 20.30 -45.36
CA SER A 481 -13.66 19.85 -46.69
C SER A 481 -13.98 18.35 -46.80
N ILE A 482 -13.74 17.53 -45.77
CA ILE A 482 -14.23 16.14 -45.72
C ILE A 482 -15.76 16.11 -45.68
N PHE A 483 -16.39 17.03 -44.95
CA PHE A 483 -17.85 17.05 -44.78
C PHE A 483 -18.61 17.32 -46.09
N LYS A 484 -17.95 17.86 -47.11
CA LYS A 484 -18.52 18.04 -48.46
C LYS A 484 -19.00 16.73 -49.09
N VAL A 485 -18.46 15.59 -48.66
CA VAL A 485 -18.96 14.25 -49.05
C VAL A 485 -20.42 14.09 -48.64
N ILE A 486 -20.76 14.41 -47.38
CA ILE A 486 -22.13 14.37 -46.84
C ILE A 486 -23.02 15.39 -47.55
N VAL A 487 -22.51 16.60 -47.76
CA VAL A 487 -23.28 17.68 -48.41
C VAL A 487 -23.60 17.32 -49.86
N ALA A 488 -22.68 16.66 -50.57
CA ALA A 488 -22.93 16.18 -51.92
C ALA A 488 -24.04 15.12 -51.94
N LEU A 489 -23.99 14.13 -51.04
CA LEU A 489 -25.04 13.11 -50.92
C LEU A 489 -26.41 13.72 -50.58
N ALA A 490 -26.45 14.64 -49.61
CA ALA A 490 -27.69 15.29 -49.23
C ALA A 490 -28.23 16.20 -50.35
N GLY A 491 -27.36 16.92 -51.05
CA GLY A 491 -27.74 17.76 -52.19
C GLY A 491 -28.30 16.97 -53.38
N LEU A 492 -27.74 15.78 -53.65
CA LEU A 492 -28.27 14.86 -54.65
C LEU A 492 -29.61 14.25 -54.19
N LYS A 493 -29.70 13.76 -52.94
CA LYS A 493 -30.94 13.21 -52.34
C LYS A 493 -32.09 14.20 -52.44
N ASP A 494 -31.85 15.46 -52.11
CA ASP A 494 -32.88 16.50 -52.08
C ASP A 494 -33.17 17.11 -53.46
N GLY A 495 -32.52 16.62 -54.53
CA GLY A 495 -32.67 17.17 -55.90
C GLY A 495 -32.19 18.62 -56.04
N ILE A 496 -31.31 19.08 -55.15
CA ILE A 496 -30.77 20.46 -55.16
C ILE A 496 -29.73 20.64 -56.25
N ILE A 497 -29.02 19.56 -56.59
CA ILE A 497 -28.01 19.50 -57.65
C ILE A 497 -28.17 18.24 -58.50
N THR A 498 -27.71 18.31 -59.75
CA THR A 498 -27.36 17.12 -60.55
C THR A 498 -25.84 17.00 -60.70
N PRO A 499 -25.29 15.82 -61.05
CA PRO A 499 -23.84 15.64 -61.22
C PRO A 499 -23.22 16.57 -62.27
N GLU A 500 -23.96 16.87 -63.33
CA GLU A 500 -23.55 17.72 -64.46
C GLU A 500 -23.74 19.21 -64.18
N GLU A 501 -24.55 19.58 -63.18
CA GLU A 501 -24.84 20.97 -62.86
C GLU A 501 -23.55 21.71 -62.47
N LYS A 502 -23.27 22.80 -63.18
CA LYS A 502 -22.06 23.60 -63.00
C LYS A 502 -22.38 24.93 -62.30
N PHE A 503 -21.59 25.25 -61.27
CA PHE A 503 -21.62 26.56 -60.64
C PHE A 503 -20.34 27.35 -60.89
N SER A 504 -20.49 28.67 -61.05
CA SER A 504 -19.36 29.59 -61.22
C SER A 504 -18.67 29.88 -59.89
N CYS A 505 -17.36 29.65 -59.84
CA CYS A 505 -16.48 29.99 -58.73
C CYS A 505 -15.58 31.19 -59.09
N LYS A 506 -15.91 32.36 -58.53
CA LYS A 506 -15.11 33.59 -58.61
C LYS A 506 -14.08 33.73 -57.47
N GLY A 507 -13.79 32.63 -56.77
CA GLY A 507 -12.93 32.63 -55.58
C GLY A 507 -13.61 33.09 -54.27
N TYR A 508 -14.87 33.52 -54.32
CA TYR A 508 -15.70 33.83 -53.17
C TYR A 508 -17.19 33.85 -53.56
N MET A 509 -18.07 33.93 -52.56
CA MET A 509 -19.49 34.22 -52.71
C MET A 509 -19.91 35.29 -51.71
N LYS A 510 -20.68 36.30 -52.14
CA LYS A 510 -21.30 37.28 -51.24
C LYS A 510 -22.65 36.72 -50.78
N ILE A 511 -22.87 36.66 -49.46
CA ILE A 511 -24.12 36.20 -48.84
C ILE A 511 -24.52 37.23 -47.79
N GLY A 512 -25.63 37.92 -48.02
CA GLY A 512 -25.93 39.17 -47.32
C GLY A 512 -24.79 40.17 -47.54
N GLU A 513 -24.30 40.78 -46.46
CA GLU A 513 -23.15 41.70 -46.51
C GLU A 513 -21.79 41.01 -46.33
N ARG A 514 -21.75 39.69 -46.09
CA ARG A 514 -20.50 38.95 -45.82
C ARG A 514 -19.94 38.29 -47.07
N LYS A 515 -18.61 38.28 -47.17
CA LYS A 515 -17.86 37.60 -48.24
C LYS A 515 -17.31 36.27 -47.72
N PHE A 516 -17.86 35.17 -48.20
CA PHE A 516 -17.37 33.81 -47.91
C PHE A 516 -16.36 33.39 -48.98
N ARG A 517 -15.12 33.11 -48.58
CA ARG A 517 -14.02 32.87 -49.50
C ARG A 517 -13.94 31.39 -49.91
N CYS A 518 -13.57 31.16 -51.17
CA CYS A 518 -13.13 29.84 -51.59
C CYS A 518 -11.77 29.51 -50.96
N LEU A 519 -11.38 28.24 -50.97
CA LEU A 519 -10.08 27.80 -50.47
C LEU A 519 -8.95 28.62 -51.11
N LYS A 520 -8.15 29.31 -50.28
CA LYS A 520 -7.09 30.25 -50.70
C LYS A 520 -7.56 31.35 -51.67
N SER A 521 -8.85 31.70 -51.66
CA SER A 521 -9.49 32.63 -52.61
C SER A 521 -9.31 32.27 -54.08
N LYS A 522 -9.07 30.98 -54.38
CA LYS A 522 -8.78 30.51 -55.73
C LYS A 522 -10.03 30.52 -56.63
N VAL A 523 -9.88 31.07 -57.83
CA VAL A 523 -10.89 31.03 -58.89
C VAL A 523 -10.86 29.65 -59.55
N HIS A 524 -12.02 28.99 -59.66
CA HIS A 524 -12.14 27.66 -60.29
C HIS A 524 -12.95 27.68 -61.60
N GLY A 525 -13.54 28.83 -61.98
CA GLY A 525 -14.41 28.90 -63.14
C GLY A 525 -15.71 28.14 -62.92
N TYR A 526 -16.32 27.61 -63.98
CA TYR A 526 -17.49 26.74 -63.88
C TYR A 526 -17.05 25.33 -63.53
N VAL A 527 -17.53 24.80 -62.41
CA VAL A 527 -17.18 23.46 -61.94
C VAL A 527 -18.44 22.63 -61.71
N SER A 528 -18.43 21.37 -62.16
CA SER A 528 -19.42 20.34 -61.82
C SER A 528 -19.20 19.80 -60.40
N LEU A 529 -20.07 18.90 -59.93
CA LEU A 529 -19.91 18.26 -58.62
C LEU A 529 -18.56 17.54 -58.50
N ASN A 530 -18.19 16.75 -59.51
CA ASN A 530 -16.93 16.01 -59.51
C ASN A 530 -15.73 16.96 -59.49
N GLU A 531 -15.72 17.99 -60.35
CA GLU A 531 -14.66 19.00 -60.40
C GLU A 531 -14.59 19.80 -59.08
N ALA A 532 -15.73 20.10 -58.46
CA ALA A 532 -15.81 20.80 -57.19
C ALA A 532 -15.25 19.97 -56.03
N MET A 533 -15.49 18.65 -56.02
CA MET A 533 -14.89 17.74 -55.05
C MET A 533 -13.38 17.61 -55.26
N ALA A 534 -12.94 17.39 -56.51
CA ALA A 534 -11.55 17.25 -56.91
C ALA A 534 -10.70 18.50 -56.61
N LEU A 535 -11.24 19.70 -56.88
CA LEU A 535 -10.61 20.99 -56.58
C LEU A 535 -10.90 21.50 -55.17
N SER A 536 -11.77 20.81 -54.43
CA SER A 536 -12.29 21.22 -53.11
C SER A 536 -12.90 22.64 -53.10
N CYS A 537 -13.68 22.98 -54.12
CA CYS A 537 -14.27 24.30 -54.35
C CYS A 537 -15.37 24.64 -53.32
N ASN A 538 -15.16 25.60 -52.42
CA ASN A 538 -16.18 25.96 -51.40
C ASN A 538 -17.42 26.61 -52.01
N THR A 539 -17.27 27.43 -53.06
CA THR A 539 -18.39 28.19 -53.64
C THR A 539 -19.45 27.29 -54.27
N TYR A 540 -19.06 26.13 -54.80
CA TYR A 540 -20.02 25.11 -55.25
C TYR A 540 -20.93 24.68 -54.10
N PHE A 541 -20.34 24.32 -52.95
CA PHE A 541 -21.08 23.91 -51.75
C PHE A 541 -21.85 25.05 -51.10
N TYR A 542 -21.42 26.31 -51.25
CA TYR A 542 -22.23 27.46 -50.81
C TYR A 542 -23.53 27.59 -51.61
N ASN A 543 -23.55 27.25 -52.90
CA ASN A 543 -24.79 27.22 -53.69
C ASN A 543 -25.76 26.15 -53.15
N ILE A 544 -25.25 24.98 -52.76
CA ILE A 544 -26.05 23.95 -52.07
C ILE A 544 -26.54 24.50 -50.73
N GLY A 545 -25.64 25.09 -49.93
CA GLY A 545 -25.93 25.65 -48.61
C GLY A 545 -27.01 26.73 -48.57
N LYS A 546 -27.23 27.44 -49.69
CA LYS A 546 -28.33 28.42 -49.81
C LYS A 546 -29.71 27.79 -49.94
N LYS A 547 -29.78 26.54 -50.38
CA LYS A 547 -31.03 25.84 -50.69
C LYS A 547 -31.32 24.70 -49.71
N ILE A 548 -30.28 24.05 -49.19
CA ILE A 548 -30.41 22.85 -48.35
C ILE A 548 -30.92 23.17 -46.94
N SER A 549 -31.76 22.28 -46.41
CA SER A 549 -32.17 22.34 -45.00
C SER A 549 -31.07 21.79 -44.09
N VAL A 550 -30.91 22.39 -42.91
CA VAL A 550 -29.97 21.86 -41.90
C VAL A 550 -30.41 20.47 -41.43
N ASP A 551 -31.71 20.20 -41.38
CA ASP A 551 -32.26 18.92 -40.92
C ASP A 551 -31.86 17.78 -41.88
N SER A 552 -31.90 18.01 -43.20
CA SER A 552 -31.43 17.05 -44.21
C SER A 552 -29.92 16.76 -44.08
N LEU A 553 -29.11 17.80 -43.85
CA LEU A 553 -27.67 17.63 -43.59
C LEU A 553 -27.40 16.81 -42.34
N VAL A 554 -28.17 17.06 -41.27
CA VAL A 554 -28.02 16.36 -39.99
C VAL A 554 -28.44 14.89 -40.12
N GLU A 555 -29.56 14.62 -40.79
CA GLU A 555 -30.03 13.25 -41.07
C GLU A 555 -28.98 12.48 -41.86
N MET A 556 -28.48 13.04 -42.97
CA MET A 556 -27.46 12.40 -43.80
C MET A 556 -26.15 12.19 -43.02
N ALA A 557 -25.70 13.19 -42.26
CA ALA A 557 -24.48 13.07 -41.46
C ALA A 557 -24.55 11.92 -40.42
N ARG A 558 -25.69 11.79 -39.73
CA ARG A 558 -25.90 10.72 -38.73
C ARG A 558 -25.88 9.32 -39.33
N LYS A 559 -26.44 9.13 -40.53
CA LYS A 559 -26.38 7.86 -41.29
C LYS A 559 -24.92 7.41 -41.52
N PHE A 560 -23.99 8.35 -41.66
CA PHE A 560 -22.57 8.07 -41.85
C PHE A 560 -21.73 8.17 -40.56
N GLY A 561 -22.36 8.16 -39.39
CA GLY A 561 -21.67 8.08 -38.09
C GLY A 561 -21.18 9.42 -37.53
N ILE A 562 -21.50 10.54 -38.20
CA ILE A 562 -21.11 11.87 -37.75
C ILE A 562 -22.17 12.42 -36.79
N GLY A 563 -21.76 12.75 -35.56
CA GLY A 563 -22.67 13.30 -34.54
C GLY A 563 -23.66 12.30 -33.96
N SER A 564 -23.41 10.99 -34.14
CA SER A 564 -24.23 9.90 -33.59
C SER A 564 -23.82 9.48 -32.16
N GLY A 565 -22.83 10.16 -31.56
CA GLY A 565 -22.26 9.78 -30.26
C GLY A 565 -21.00 8.91 -30.39
N PRO A 566 -20.56 8.25 -29.30
CA PRO A 566 -19.53 7.22 -29.34
C PRO A 566 -19.94 6.08 -30.29
N LEU A 567 -19.04 5.69 -31.18
CA LEU A 567 -19.24 4.66 -32.20
C LEU A 567 -18.72 3.29 -31.76
N ILE A 568 -17.66 3.24 -30.93
CA ILE A 568 -17.17 1.97 -30.35
C ILE A 568 -17.86 1.73 -29.01
N GLY A 569 -17.91 2.76 -28.14
CA GLY A 569 -18.51 2.68 -26.80
C GLY A 569 -17.65 1.95 -25.75
N THR A 570 -16.58 1.26 -26.16
CA THR A 570 -15.63 0.55 -25.28
C THR A 570 -14.77 1.51 -24.46
N PHE A 571 -14.42 2.68 -25.00
CA PHE A 571 -13.50 3.62 -24.36
C PHE A 571 -14.25 4.75 -23.66
N LYS A 572 -13.93 5.00 -22.39
CA LYS A 572 -14.54 6.09 -21.61
C LYS A 572 -14.23 7.47 -22.18
N GLU A 573 -13.05 7.62 -22.77
CA GLU A 573 -12.55 8.85 -23.37
C GLU A 573 -13.11 9.14 -24.77
N GLU A 574 -13.89 8.23 -25.36
CA GLU A 574 -14.45 8.42 -26.70
C GLU A 574 -15.41 9.61 -26.73
N ALA A 575 -15.03 10.63 -27.50
CA ALA A 575 -15.82 11.85 -27.59
C ALA A 575 -16.97 11.67 -28.61
N PRO A 576 -18.17 12.22 -28.33
CA PRO A 576 -19.32 12.08 -29.22
C PRO A 576 -19.23 12.92 -30.51
N GLY A 577 -18.26 13.83 -30.60
CA GLY A 577 -18.26 14.89 -31.61
C GLY A 577 -19.36 15.92 -31.37
N LEU A 578 -19.51 16.85 -32.31
CA LEU A 578 -20.56 17.84 -32.32
C LEU A 578 -21.07 18.08 -33.74
N LEU A 579 -22.31 17.66 -34.00
CA LEU A 579 -23.05 18.01 -35.21
C LEU A 579 -24.13 19.04 -34.84
N PRO A 580 -23.94 20.33 -35.17
CA PRO A 580 -24.86 21.38 -34.74
C PRO A 580 -26.18 21.32 -35.54
N ASP A 581 -27.29 21.40 -34.82
CA ASP A 581 -28.64 21.54 -35.35
C ASP A 581 -29.37 22.75 -34.72
N ARG A 582 -30.64 22.97 -35.09
CA ARG A 582 -31.44 24.10 -34.59
C ARG A 582 -31.62 24.05 -33.08
N ASP A 583 -31.83 22.86 -32.52
CA ASP A 583 -32.06 22.65 -31.09
C ASP A 583 -30.78 22.88 -30.29
N TRP A 584 -29.65 22.38 -30.77
CA TRP A 584 -28.34 22.66 -30.21
C TRP A 584 -28.08 24.16 -30.17
N ARG A 585 -28.34 24.88 -31.27
CA ARG A 585 -28.11 26.31 -31.34
C ARG A 585 -28.97 27.09 -30.36
N THR A 586 -30.25 26.75 -30.30
CA THR A 586 -31.21 27.38 -29.37
C THR A 586 -30.79 27.16 -27.92
N ARG A 587 -30.39 25.93 -27.56
CA ARG A 587 -30.00 25.60 -26.18
C ARG A 587 -28.62 26.11 -25.77
N LYS A 588 -27.65 26.16 -26.69
CA LYS A 588 -26.26 26.52 -26.37
C LYS A 588 -25.92 27.98 -26.61
N LEU A 589 -26.52 28.60 -27.63
CA LEU A 589 -26.23 29.98 -28.02
C LEU A 589 -27.43 30.91 -27.85
N TYR A 590 -28.55 30.43 -27.30
CA TYR A 590 -29.78 31.21 -27.07
C TYR A 590 -30.21 32.02 -28.30
N SER A 591 -30.04 31.43 -29.50
CA SER A 591 -30.30 32.08 -30.79
C SER A 591 -30.85 31.10 -31.83
N GLN A 592 -31.65 31.64 -32.75
CA GLN A 592 -32.22 30.90 -33.88
C GLN A 592 -31.17 30.56 -34.95
N TRP A 593 -31.48 29.59 -35.81
CA TRP A 593 -30.60 29.21 -36.92
C TRP A 593 -30.65 30.20 -38.10
N TYR A 594 -29.50 30.78 -38.44
CA TYR A 594 -29.28 31.67 -39.58
C TYR A 594 -28.62 30.96 -40.76
N LEU A 595 -28.86 31.46 -41.97
CA LEU A 595 -28.23 30.98 -43.19
C LEU A 595 -26.70 30.93 -43.09
N GLY A 596 -26.07 31.92 -42.43
CA GLY A 596 -24.61 31.95 -42.27
C GLY A 596 -24.04 30.72 -41.55
N ASP A 597 -24.81 30.07 -40.68
CA ASP A 597 -24.40 28.82 -40.04
C ASP A 597 -24.43 27.66 -41.01
N THR A 598 -25.48 27.55 -41.84
CA THR A 598 -25.54 26.54 -42.91
C THR A 598 -24.36 26.70 -43.87
N ILE A 599 -23.99 27.93 -44.23
CA ILE A 599 -22.87 28.21 -45.14
C ILE A 599 -21.52 27.77 -44.57
N ASN A 600 -21.31 27.90 -43.26
CA ASN A 600 -20.11 27.36 -42.62
C ASN A 600 -20.18 25.82 -42.50
N LEU A 601 -21.36 25.30 -42.15
CA LEU A 601 -21.60 23.87 -41.97
C LEU A 601 -21.33 23.09 -43.26
N VAL A 602 -21.78 23.56 -44.43
CA VAL A 602 -21.60 22.84 -45.72
C VAL A 602 -20.15 22.70 -46.18
N ILE A 603 -19.20 23.36 -45.51
CA ILE A 603 -17.76 23.17 -45.73
C ILE A 603 -17.06 22.51 -44.54
N GLY A 604 -17.83 21.98 -43.59
CA GLY A 604 -17.35 21.32 -42.37
C GLY A 604 -16.66 22.27 -41.39
N GLN A 605 -17.08 23.54 -41.36
CA GLN A 605 -16.60 24.55 -40.41
C GLN A 605 -17.76 25.13 -39.57
N GLY A 606 -17.45 26.09 -38.70
CA GLY A 606 -18.39 26.65 -37.74
C GLY A 606 -18.31 25.88 -36.42
N TYR A 607 -19.45 25.43 -35.91
CA TYR A 607 -19.53 24.73 -34.62
C TYR A 607 -19.32 23.21 -34.72
N MET A 608 -19.20 22.66 -35.93
CA MET A 608 -19.08 21.24 -36.15
C MET A 608 -17.72 20.71 -35.68
N LEU A 609 -17.74 19.63 -34.90
CA LEU A 609 -16.56 18.91 -34.46
C LEU A 609 -16.73 17.40 -34.68
N THR A 610 -15.64 16.72 -35.03
CA THR A 610 -15.58 15.28 -35.30
C THR A 610 -14.31 14.70 -34.69
N THR A 611 -14.30 13.39 -34.43
CA THR A 611 -13.08 12.66 -34.06
C THR A 611 -12.46 11.97 -35.27
N PRO A 612 -11.15 11.71 -35.28
CA PRO A 612 -10.51 10.92 -36.34
C PRO A 612 -11.16 9.54 -36.54
N LEU A 613 -11.64 8.90 -35.46
CA LEU A 613 -12.44 7.67 -35.55
C LEU A 613 -13.75 7.87 -36.33
N GLN A 614 -14.55 8.90 -36.01
CA GLN A 614 -15.78 9.20 -36.76
C GLN A 614 -15.51 9.41 -38.25
N LEU A 615 -14.36 10.01 -38.58
CA LEU A 615 -13.92 10.21 -39.96
C LEU A 615 -13.48 8.92 -40.66
N ALA A 616 -12.88 7.97 -39.94
CA ALA A 616 -12.57 6.64 -40.47
C ALA A 616 -13.86 5.84 -40.75
N VAL A 617 -14.84 5.92 -39.83
CA VAL A 617 -16.15 5.29 -40.01
C VAL A 617 -16.92 5.92 -41.19
N LEU A 618 -16.87 7.24 -41.35
CA LEU A 618 -17.39 7.92 -42.53
C LEU A 618 -16.79 7.33 -43.81
N ALA A 619 -15.48 7.15 -43.89
CA ALA A 619 -14.84 6.51 -45.04
C ALA A 619 -15.29 5.06 -45.25
N ALA A 620 -15.37 4.26 -44.18
CA ALA A 620 -15.82 2.87 -44.25
C ALA A 620 -17.25 2.75 -44.77
N ARG A 621 -18.16 3.56 -44.23
CA ARG A 621 -19.58 3.60 -44.62
C ARG A 621 -19.76 4.10 -46.05
N ILE A 622 -18.97 5.08 -46.50
CA ILE A 622 -18.96 5.48 -47.91
C ILE A 622 -18.43 4.35 -48.79
N ALA A 623 -17.37 3.66 -48.39
CA ALA A 623 -16.74 2.60 -49.17
C ALA A 623 -17.71 1.44 -49.44
N THR A 624 -18.46 1.01 -48.43
CA THR A 624 -19.34 -0.16 -48.51
C THR A 624 -20.79 0.19 -48.84
N GLY A 625 -21.27 1.36 -48.40
CA GLY A 625 -22.70 1.70 -48.44
C GLY A 625 -23.48 1.01 -47.33
N LYS A 626 -22.77 0.41 -46.36
CA LYS A 626 -23.33 -0.30 -45.22
C LYS A 626 -23.03 0.42 -43.93
N GLU A 627 -23.84 0.17 -42.91
CA GLU A 627 -23.67 0.71 -41.57
C GLU A 627 -22.54 -0.04 -40.83
N VAL A 628 -21.30 0.14 -41.28
CA VAL A 628 -20.12 -0.44 -40.62
C VAL A 628 -20.05 0.09 -39.18
N ILE A 629 -19.99 -0.84 -38.22
CA ILE A 629 -19.88 -0.56 -36.78
C ILE A 629 -18.44 -0.91 -36.36
N PRO A 630 -17.63 0.06 -35.91
CA PRO A 630 -16.25 -0.21 -35.53
C PRO A 630 -16.18 -0.96 -34.19
N HIS A 631 -15.28 -1.93 -34.08
CA HIS A 631 -14.99 -2.61 -32.82
C HIS A 631 -13.49 -2.90 -32.68
N ILE A 632 -13.03 -3.01 -31.43
CA ILE A 632 -11.63 -3.30 -31.11
C ILE A 632 -11.42 -4.66 -30.43
N GLU A 633 -12.49 -5.26 -29.89
CA GLU A 633 -12.45 -6.60 -29.30
C GLU A 633 -12.64 -7.65 -30.39
N MET A 634 -11.83 -8.71 -30.38
CA MET A 634 -11.95 -9.79 -31.34
C MET A 634 -13.30 -10.52 -31.13
N SER A 635 -14.09 -10.64 -32.19
CA SER A 635 -15.37 -11.36 -32.16
C SER A 635 -15.38 -12.47 -33.19
N ASN A 636 -15.79 -13.66 -32.78
CA ASN A 636 -15.99 -14.80 -33.69
C ASN A 636 -17.31 -14.73 -34.45
N THR A 637 -18.11 -13.67 -34.24
CA THR A 637 -19.41 -13.51 -34.89
C THR A 637 -19.23 -12.73 -36.18
N VAL A 638 -19.65 -13.32 -37.30
CA VAL A 638 -19.69 -12.61 -38.59
C VAL A 638 -20.64 -11.43 -38.47
N GLN A 639 -20.12 -10.21 -38.58
CA GLN A 639 -20.95 -9.01 -38.58
C GLN A 639 -21.58 -8.82 -39.96
N ASN A 640 -22.91 -8.83 -40.03
CA ASN A 640 -23.64 -8.43 -41.24
C ASN A 640 -24.19 -7.02 -41.04
N PHE A 641 -23.57 -6.04 -41.67
CA PHE A 641 -24.00 -4.65 -41.59
C PHE A 641 -25.19 -4.39 -42.52
N PRO A 642 -26.26 -3.73 -42.03
CA PRO A 642 -27.37 -3.32 -42.89
C PRO A 642 -26.92 -2.26 -43.90
N ASP A 643 -27.62 -2.19 -45.02
CA ASP A 643 -27.39 -1.13 -46.00
C ASP A 643 -27.83 0.23 -45.41
N ILE A 644 -27.04 1.26 -45.69
CA ILE A 644 -27.43 2.64 -45.34
C ILE A 644 -28.53 3.05 -46.30
N ASP A 645 -29.58 3.67 -45.76
CA ASP A 645 -30.66 4.30 -46.54
C ASP A 645 -30.15 5.54 -47.32
N VAL A 646 -29.46 5.26 -48.43
CA VAL A 646 -28.93 6.19 -49.42
C VAL A 646 -29.05 5.58 -50.81
N ASP A 647 -29.43 6.40 -51.78
CA ASP A 647 -29.49 5.98 -53.17
C ASP A 647 -28.10 5.52 -53.67
N TYR A 648 -28.05 4.34 -54.31
CA TYR A 648 -26.81 3.73 -54.76
C TYR A 648 -26.13 4.52 -55.89
N GLU A 649 -26.91 5.15 -56.77
CA GLU A 649 -26.39 6.00 -57.85
C GLU A 649 -25.72 7.24 -57.27
N HIS A 650 -26.37 7.91 -56.31
CA HIS A 650 -25.78 9.04 -55.59
C HIS A 650 -24.49 8.66 -54.87
N LEU A 651 -24.47 7.49 -54.22
CA LEU A 651 -23.28 6.99 -53.56
C LEU A 651 -22.15 6.68 -54.56
N SER A 652 -22.47 6.09 -55.71
CA SER A 652 -21.52 5.80 -56.79
C SER A 652 -20.89 7.09 -57.35
N ILE A 653 -21.70 8.13 -57.59
CA ILE A 653 -21.23 9.45 -58.04
C ILE A 653 -20.22 10.04 -57.04
N VAL A 654 -20.53 9.99 -55.75
CA VAL A 654 -19.65 10.53 -54.70
C VAL A 654 -18.38 9.69 -54.53
N ARG A 655 -18.46 8.36 -54.62
CA ARG A 655 -17.29 7.46 -54.62
C ARG A 655 -16.36 7.78 -55.79
N LYS A 656 -16.90 7.96 -56.98
CA LYS A 656 -16.13 8.36 -58.18
C LYS A 656 -15.49 9.73 -57.99
N ALA A 657 -16.20 10.69 -57.40
CA ALA A 657 -15.63 12.00 -57.10
C ALA A 657 -14.48 11.92 -56.09
N MET A 658 -14.59 11.09 -55.05
CA MET A 658 -13.51 10.82 -54.10
C MET A 658 -12.32 10.11 -54.75
N PHE A 659 -12.55 9.22 -55.72
CA PHE A 659 -11.48 8.62 -56.52
C PHE A 659 -10.73 9.68 -57.31
N ASP A 660 -11.44 10.60 -57.97
CA ASP A 660 -10.84 11.65 -58.79
C ASP A 660 -10.06 12.69 -57.97
N VAL A 661 -10.38 12.88 -56.68
CA VAL A 661 -9.60 13.73 -55.76
C VAL A 661 -8.12 13.29 -55.68
N VAL A 662 -7.88 11.97 -55.71
CA VAL A 662 -6.57 11.35 -55.52
C VAL A 662 -5.90 11.00 -56.85
N ASN A 663 -6.68 10.54 -57.83
CA ASN A 663 -6.14 9.91 -59.05
C ASN A 663 -6.23 10.79 -60.30
N SER A 664 -7.03 11.87 -60.31
CA SER A 664 -7.19 12.71 -61.49
C SER A 664 -6.11 13.79 -61.61
N LYS A 665 -5.81 14.22 -62.85
CA LYS A 665 -4.89 15.35 -63.13
C LYS A 665 -5.36 16.69 -62.54
N THR A 666 -6.66 16.83 -62.30
CA THR A 666 -7.30 18.04 -61.74
C THR A 666 -7.49 17.96 -60.23
N GLY A 667 -7.28 16.80 -59.61
CA GLY A 667 -7.47 16.56 -58.19
C GLY A 667 -6.52 17.33 -57.28
N THR A 668 -6.87 17.38 -55.99
CA THR A 668 -6.03 18.02 -54.96
C THR A 668 -4.65 17.38 -54.79
N TYR A 669 -4.47 16.19 -55.35
CA TYR A 669 -3.21 15.45 -55.37
C TYR A 669 -2.83 15.04 -56.80
N LYS A 670 -2.17 15.96 -57.52
CA LYS A 670 -1.92 15.83 -58.97
C LYS A 670 -0.94 14.73 -59.39
N LYS A 671 -0.11 14.24 -58.44
CA LYS A 671 0.94 13.26 -58.75
C LYS A 671 0.41 11.82 -58.78
N GLY A 672 -0.81 11.57 -58.28
CA GLY A 672 -1.35 10.22 -58.10
C GLY A 672 -0.54 9.40 -57.11
N LEU A 673 -1.16 8.38 -56.51
CA LEU A 673 -0.43 7.43 -55.66
C LEU A 673 0.07 6.28 -56.52
N SER A 674 1.37 5.98 -56.45
CA SER A 674 1.97 4.87 -57.20
C SER A 674 1.50 3.53 -56.64
N GLY A 675 0.99 2.63 -57.48
CA GLY A 675 0.73 1.24 -57.11
C GLY A 675 -0.62 0.92 -56.46
N ILE A 676 -1.34 1.90 -55.89
CA ILE A 676 -2.66 1.66 -55.26
C ILE A 676 -3.69 2.71 -55.67
N GLN A 677 -4.80 2.21 -56.22
CA GLN A 677 -5.98 3.00 -56.50
C GLN A 677 -6.85 3.12 -55.24
N ILE A 678 -6.78 4.26 -54.56
CA ILE A 678 -7.65 4.60 -53.42
C ILE A 678 -8.61 5.73 -53.79
N ALA A 679 -9.72 5.84 -53.06
CA ALA A 679 -10.60 7.01 -53.11
C ALA A 679 -10.57 7.73 -51.77
N GLY A 680 -10.51 9.07 -51.79
CA GLY A 680 -10.36 9.83 -50.56
C GLY A 680 -10.76 11.29 -50.66
N LYS A 681 -10.75 11.96 -49.51
CA LYS A 681 -11.05 13.39 -49.41
C LYS A 681 -10.12 14.06 -48.42
N THR A 682 -9.49 15.15 -48.87
CA THR A 682 -8.67 16.00 -48.02
C THR A 682 -9.50 17.06 -47.30
N GLY A 683 -9.07 17.39 -46.08
CA GLY A 683 -9.59 18.42 -45.18
C GLY A 683 -8.45 19.34 -44.73
N THR A 684 -8.77 20.62 -44.58
CA THR A 684 -7.82 21.64 -44.09
C THR A 684 -8.60 22.66 -43.28
N PRO A 685 -9.09 22.28 -42.08
CA PRO A 685 -9.83 23.19 -41.22
C PRO A 685 -8.89 24.30 -40.72
N GLU A 686 -9.41 25.52 -40.72
CA GLU A 686 -8.69 26.70 -40.24
C GLU A 686 -8.76 26.74 -38.71
N ILE A 687 -7.62 26.94 -38.05
CA ILE A 687 -7.51 26.96 -36.58
C ILE A 687 -7.74 28.38 -36.07
N ASN A 688 -7.12 29.35 -36.74
CA ASN A 688 -7.13 30.74 -36.33
C ASN A 688 -7.00 31.68 -37.53
N SER A 689 -7.21 32.97 -37.25
CA SER A 689 -7.07 34.05 -38.23
C SER A 689 -5.65 34.25 -38.76
N LYS A 690 -4.63 33.62 -38.14
CA LYS A 690 -3.23 33.64 -38.61
C LYS A 690 -2.97 32.66 -39.76
N GLY A 691 -3.97 31.88 -40.16
CA GLY A 691 -3.90 30.96 -41.30
C GLY A 691 -3.29 29.59 -40.98
N GLU A 692 -3.16 29.26 -39.69
CA GLU A 692 -2.78 27.92 -39.28
C GLU A 692 -3.92 26.94 -39.54
N SER A 693 -3.57 25.72 -39.97
CA SER A 693 -4.55 24.70 -40.33
C SER A 693 -4.10 23.33 -39.88
N HIS A 694 -5.06 22.48 -39.52
CA HIS A 694 -4.80 21.05 -39.42
C HIS A 694 -4.78 20.44 -40.83
N LYS A 695 -4.24 19.22 -40.95
CA LYS A 695 -4.38 18.40 -42.15
C LYS A 695 -5.18 17.16 -41.80
N LEU A 696 -6.19 16.87 -42.61
CA LEU A 696 -6.98 15.65 -42.47
C LEU A 696 -7.11 14.98 -43.83
N PHE A 697 -7.01 13.66 -43.83
CA PHE A 697 -7.32 12.87 -45.01
C PHE A 697 -8.10 11.64 -44.58
N ILE A 698 -9.23 11.42 -45.24
CA ILE A 698 -9.93 10.15 -45.19
C ILE A 698 -9.79 9.46 -46.53
N ALA A 699 -9.68 8.14 -46.50
CA ALA A 699 -9.66 7.34 -47.71
C ALA A 699 -10.14 5.93 -47.46
N TYR A 700 -10.52 5.26 -48.54
CA TYR A 700 -10.70 3.82 -48.56
C TYR A 700 -9.99 3.22 -49.77
N GLY A 701 -9.57 1.98 -49.62
CA GLY A 701 -8.77 1.28 -50.61
C GLY A 701 -8.85 -0.25 -50.47
N PRO A 702 -8.66 -0.99 -51.57
CA PRO A 702 -8.63 -0.50 -52.95
C PRO A 702 -9.98 0.11 -53.37
N TYR A 703 -9.99 0.95 -54.42
CA TYR A 703 -11.23 1.61 -54.89
C TYR A 703 -12.27 0.59 -55.37
N HIS A 704 -11.80 -0.40 -56.15
CA HIS A 704 -12.58 -1.55 -56.53
C HIS A 704 -12.47 -2.62 -55.43
N ASN A 705 -13.62 -3.12 -54.96
CA ASN A 705 -13.72 -4.03 -53.82
C ASN A 705 -13.02 -3.50 -52.54
N PRO A 706 -13.56 -2.43 -51.92
CA PRO A 706 -12.94 -1.81 -50.76
C PRO A 706 -12.74 -2.78 -49.60
N ARG A 707 -11.55 -2.69 -48.97
CA ARG A 707 -11.22 -3.51 -47.80
C ARG A 707 -10.87 -2.69 -46.59
N TYR A 708 -10.15 -1.59 -46.77
CA TYR A 708 -9.71 -0.76 -45.65
C TYR A 708 -10.20 0.67 -45.80
N ALA A 709 -10.57 1.27 -44.69
CA ALA A 709 -10.80 2.69 -44.55
C ALA A 709 -9.78 3.26 -43.55
N ILE A 710 -9.29 4.46 -43.83
CA ILE A 710 -8.34 5.17 -42.99
C ILE A 710 -8.77 6.61 -42.76
N SER A 711 -8.47 7.11 -41.57
CA SER A 711 -8.45 8.53 -41.25
C SER A 711 -7.07 8.90 -40.74
N VAL A 712 -6.46 9.93 -41.32
CA VAL A 712 -5.18 10.52 -40.90
C VAL A 712 -5.41 11.96 -40.51
N PHE A 713 -5.02 12.31 -39.30
CA PHE A 713 -5.05 13.66 -38.76
C PHE A 713 -3.63 14.10 -38.40
N ILE A 714 -3.25 15.31 -38.81
CA ILE A 714 -2.00 15.96 -38.43
C ILE A 714 -2.32 17.32 -37.82
N GLU A 715 -1.90 17.49 -36.58
CA GLU A 715 -2.02 18.72 -35.81
C GLU A 715 -1.01 19.75 -36.33
N HIS A 716 -1.47 20.98 -36.63
CA HIS A 716 -0.66 22.07 -37.21
C HIS A 716 0.21 21.67 -38.43
N GLY A 717 -0.27 20.79 -39.30
CA GLY A 717 0.51 20.28 -40.43
C GLY A 717 1.03 21.39 -41.38
N LYS A 718 2.35 21.47 -41.53
CA LYS A 718 3.03 22.56 -42.25
C LYS A 718 3.25 22.26 -43.72
N ALA A 719 3.63 21.03 -44.08
CA ALA A 719 3.95 20.72 -45.46
C ALA A 719 2.69 20.32 -46.26
N PRO A 720 2.68 20.55 -47.59
CA PRO A 720 1.55 20.18 -48.43
C PRO A 720 1.33 18.66 -48.44
N ARG A 721 0.11 18.22 -48.12
CA ARG A 721 -0.38 16.85 -48.34
C ARG A 721 0.38 15.74 -47.58
N GLN A 722 0.97 16.06 -46.43
CA GLN A 722 1.60 15.07 -45.53
C GLN A 722 0.61 13.98 -45.07
N ASP A 723 -0.64 14.38 -44.83
CA ASP A 723 -1.78 13.52 -44.50
C ASP A 723 -2.02 12.42 -45.56
N VAL A 724 -1.92 12.79 -46.84
CA VAL A 724 -2.08 11.85 -47.96
C VAL A 724 -0.87 10.93 -48.10
N ALA A 725 0.35 11.46 -47.90
CA ALA A 725 1.58 10.68 -47.97
C ALA A 725 1.62 9.60 -46.89
N ILE A 726 1.32 9.96 -45.64
CA ILE A 726 1.21 9.04 -44.50
C ILE A 726 0.16 7.95 -44.80
N ALA A 727 -1.03 8.33 -45.25
CA ALA A 727 -2.06 7.36 -45.58
C ALA A 727 -1.63 6.40 -46.69
N ASN A 728 -0.92 6.89 -47.71
CA ASN A 728 -0.40 6.04 -48.78
C ASN A 728 0.61 5.01 -48.24
N GLU A 729 1.58 5.41 -47.43
CA GLU A 729 2.55 4.48 -46.85
C GLU A 729 1.88 3.38 -46.02
N ILE A 730 0.83 3.72 -45.26
CA ILE A 730 0.03 2.76 -44.50
C ILE A 730 -0.74 1.82 -45.45
N PHE A 731 -1.36 2.33 -46.51
CA PHE A 731 -2.03 1.50 -47.52
C PHE A 731 -1.08 0.56 -48.27
N GLN A 732 0.12 1.02 -48.66
CA GLN A 732 1.13 0.19 -49.31
C GLN A 732 1.51 -0.99 -48.42
N TYR A 733 1.84 -0.70 -47.16
CA TYR A 733 2.17 -1.73 -46.19
C TYR A 733 1.06 -2.76 -46.03
N MET A 734 -0.20 -2.32 -45.91
CA MET A 734 -1.34 -3.23 -45.80
C MET A 734 -1.54 -4.11 -47.03
N LEU A 735 -1.44 -3.56 -48.25
CA LEU A 735 -1.68 -4.35 -49.46
C LEU A 735 -0.51 -5.29 -49.82
N GLU A 736 0.73 -4.91 -49.51
CA GLU A 736 1.93 -5.73 -49.72
C GLU A 736 1.94 -6.95 -48.77
N THR A 737 1.73 -6.73 -47.47
CA THR A 737 1.74 -7.81 -46.46
C THR A 737 0.63 -8.83 -46.65
N MET A 738 -0.46 -8.45 -47.33
CA MET A 738 -1.57 -9.34 -47.65
C MET A 738 -1.38 -10.18 -48.89
N SER A 739 -0.68 -9.65 -49.90
CA SER A 739 -0.35 -10.41 -51.10
C SER A 739 0.48 -11.65 -50.74
N ILE A 740 1.27 -11.56 -49.66
CA ILE A 740 2.06 -12.66 -49.11
C ILE A 740 1.18 -13.67 -48.35
N LYS A 741 0.18 -13.24 -47.57
CA LYS A 741 -0.75 -14.13 -46.82
C LYS A 741 -1.78 -14.87 -47.69
N LEU A 742 -2.02 -14.42 -48.93
CA LEU A 742 -2.88 -15.13 -49.91
C LEU A 742 -2.11 -16.17 -50.74
N LEU A 743 -0.77 -16.10 -50.73
CA LEU A 743 0.13 -17.02 -51.44
C LEU A 743 0.72 -18.12 -50.52
N ALA A 744 0.64 -17.93 -49.20
CA ALA A 744 0.99 -18.92 -48.17
C ALA A 744 -0.29 -19.59 -47.64
#